data_AF-R9IUZ0-F1
#
_entry.id   AF-R9IUZ0-F1
#
_cell.length_a   1.000
_cell.length_b   1.000
_cell.length_c   1.000
_cell.angle_alpha   90.00
_cell.angle_beta   90.00
_cell.angle_gamma   90.00
#
_symmetry.space_group_name_H-M   'P 1'
#
loop_
_entity.id
_entity.type
_entity.pdbx_description
1 polymer ?
#
loop_
_entity_poly.entity_id
_entity_poly.type
_entity_poly.pdbx_seq_one_letter_code
_entity_poly.pdbx_strand_id
1 'polypeptide(L)'
;MKKRMISLCLAVILLFCTEVEPLYAMGSVQKAEPGGVELEGENETQPDEPSDVSGGDAEKEECTVKFDFAGGTVTGISGTSVEMKVKKGETIQFQQIPIPAKTGYKFQCWVDEAGQQYDLNNPQPVQSDLTWTAVWAPITYTIKFTAGGGTGQMSPQVFRYDEEKALATNTFTRKGYVFTGWTCKIEGVSYTYLQGASVLNLSNQDGAEITFQATWKRGAYTIRFHANGGTGEMSDVAVEYGKNKTLPKNKFKRTGYTYVGWNTRPDGKGINYADKEKVKSLTDEDGGTVVLYAVWSGNPYKVKYDGNGATSGTMAVSSHFYGTASSLSKNKFKKKGFTFAGWNTSKDGKGKSYSNGAKVSNLTTKKDDTVTLYAKWKAVKYTITYYPRGGKMPKSPKKTYTANNAFTLPRPTRKGYDFDGWYKTSSLKKRIGEIKKGNTGNLKLYAKWKKCTTKATKGSAKITSCKATGTGKVTVKATIKKRIASSDDYYYLVYMNPMSQNVYKAAAKVYKKTKITFNLKTSENQGYVTSMFGIAVKKSGKYHLLSGTSYVNNPEKAASNKSKYKPGKTKKGIQFSSTLDEVLSCDAKQNFMNFTVSMVCNNGTVPYKYNGKTYYFNGMDIYRQIVMECNKRNIVVTAQVMLDWTPGQTDLIAPKARVAGAAPYYSWNVTSNSSREKMEAIFSYLGMIFGRKECYVSNWILGNEINNPAGWHYKGSMSEKAYFKAYAYAFRALYYGVRSQYSNARLFICMDNYWNTAVSGGYSVKYSIAAFVKQLKNIQKGLKWNLAYHAYSSPLTYTNFWDGFGITNNVSTPYITMKNIKVLTNYIKKTYGSSVRIILSEQGYSSTWGQANQAAALAYSYYIAACNPMIDAFIIRSYADHPVEVAQGLSMGISGKEAFNVFKYMDTSKSTKYTKKYLGMLGAKSWKKIVPGYKSSRITGMYRKT
;
A
#
# COMPACT_ATOMS: atom_id res chain seq x y z
N MET A 1 -52.15 17.89 0.87
CA MET A 1 -53.03 16.95 1.59
C MET A 1 -52.20 16.12 2.57
N LYS A 2 -52.87 15.43 3.51
CA LYS A 2 -52.42 14.45 4.54
C LYS A 2 -51.05 13.77 4.20
N LYS A 3 -49.98 13.94 5.01
CA LYS A 3 -49.61 13.32 6.33
C LYS A 3 -48.90 11.94 6.20
N ARG A 4 -47.75 11.79 6.89
CA ARG A 4 -47.19 10.64 7.69
C ARG A 4 -47.62 9.19 7.34
N MET A 5 -46.82 8.11 7.44
CA MET A 5 -45.70 7.79 8.36
C MET A 5 -44.98 6.45 7.98
N ILE A 6 -43.70 6.28 8.36
CA ILE A 6 -43.03 5.01 8.80
C ILE A 6 -42.79 3.81 7.83
N SER A 7 -41.76 3.03 8.22
CA SER A 7 -41.12 1.78 7.74
C SER A 7 -42.03 0.52 7.64
N LEU A 8 -41.61 -0.72 7.26
CA LEU A 8 -40.30 -1.36 6.99
C LEU A 8 -40.46 -2.69 6.16
N CYS A 9 -39.41 -3.14 5.45
CA CYS A 9 -39.02 -4.54 5.12
C CYS A 9 -39.82 -5.49 4.16
N LEU A 10 -39.02 -6.42 3.56
CA LEU A 10 -39.32 -7.75 2.98
C LEU A 10 -39.89 -7.92 1.54
N ALA A 11 -39.65 -9.13 0.96
CA ALA A 11 -39.99 -9.64 -0.40
C ALA A 11 -39.21 -8.97 -1.59
N VAL A 12 -38.96 -9.52 -2.79
CA VAL A 12 -39.17 -10.82 -3.52
C VAL A 12 -38.35 -10.72 -4.87
N ILE A 13 -37.81 -11.73 -5.59
CA ILE A 13 -37.48 -13.16 -5.35
C ILE A 13 -36.31 -13.69 -6.27
N LEU A 14 -36.56 -14.60 -7.22
CA LEU A 14 -35.63 -15.33 -8.15
C LEU A 14 -35.35 -14.55 -9.48
N LEU A 15 -34.45 -14.91 -10.42
CA LEU A 15 -34.30 -16.20 -11.16
C LEU A 15 -33.03 -16.20 -12.08
N PHE A 16 -32.42 -17.37 -12.36
CA PHE A 16 -32.04 -17.91 -13.70
C PHE A 16 -31.02 -19.09 -13.65
N CYS A 17 -31.46 -20.30 -14.08
CA CYS A 17 -30.83 -21.36 -14.92
C CYS A 17 -29.31 -21.73 -14.86
N THR A 18 -28.85 -22.98 -15.06
CA THR A 18 -29.50 -24.30 -15.38
C THR A 18 -28.57 -25.51 -15.06
N GLU A 19 -29.11 -26.73 -15.18
CA GLU A 19 -28.49 -28.05 -14.93
C GLU A 19 -27.22 -28.42 -15.75
N VAL A 20 -26.47 -29.45 -15.29
CA VAL A 20 -26.29 -30.76 -15.97
C VAL A 20 -26.07 -31.87 -14.90
N GLU A 21 -26.56 -33.10 -15.12
CA GLU A 21 -26.40 -34.31 -14.27
C GLU A 21 -25.63 -35.44 -15.05
N PRO A 22 -25.20 -36.61 -14.47
CA PRO A 22 -26.13 -37.71 -14.15
C PRO A 22 -25.77 -38.77 -13.05
N LEU A 23 -26.81 -39.26 -12.35
CA LEU A 23 -27.13 -40.66 -11.95
C LEU A 23 -26.22 -41.64 -11.13
N TYR A 24 -26.97 -42.55 -10.46
CA TYR A 24 -26.70 -43.88 -9.84
C TYR A 24 -26.12 -43.94 -8.40
N ALA A 25 -26.67 -44.72 -7.45
CA ALA A 25 -28.02 -45.34 -7.30
C ALA A 25 -28.23 -45.96 -5.89
N MET A 26 -29.48 -46.37 -5.60
CA MET A 26 -29.96 -47.09 -4.38
C MET A 26 -29.96 -46.27 -3.08
N GLY A 27 -30.86 -46.50 -2.11
CA GLY A 27 -32.07 -47.36 -2.08
C GLY A 27 -32.73 -47.30 -0.69
N SER A 28 -34.06 -47.23 -0.60
CA SER A 28 -34.82 -47.17 0.66
C SER A 28 -35.13 -48.59 1.22
N VAL A 29 -35.70 -48.78 2.43
CA VAL A 29 -37.14 -48.66 2.78
C VAL A 29 -37.32 -48.52 4.33
N GLN A 30 -38.56 -48.28 4.79
CA GLN A 30 -38.95 -47.79 6.12
C GLN A 30 -39.28 -48.88 7.18
N LYS A 31 -39.51 -48.42 8.42
CA LYS A 31 -40.16 -49.13 9.55
C LYS A 31 -41.54 -49.73 9.21
N ALA A 32 -41.91 -50.74 10.00
CA ALA A 32 -43.28 -50.95 10.51
C ALA A 32 -43.25 -51.29 12.02
N GLU A 33 -44.40 -51.22 12.70
CA GLU A 33 -44.60 -51.61 14.13
C GLU A 33 -45.85 -52.57 14.20
N PRO A 34 -46.44 -52.91 15.37
CA PRO A 34 -46.11 -54.17 16.06
C PRO A 34 -47.33 -55.08 16.36
N GLY A 35 -47.09 -56.25 16.96
CA GLY A 35 -48.12 -57.12 17.54
C GLY A 35 -47.53 -58.26 18.39
N GLY A 36 -48.25 -58.70 19.44
CA GLY A 36 -48.03 -59.99 20.14
C GLY A 36 -49.05 -61.05 19.66
N VAL A 37 -49.40 -62.11 20.39
CA VAL A 37 -49.26 -62.46 21.83
C VAL A 37 -49.41 -64.01 21.96
N GLU A 38 -48.85 -64.65 23.02
CA GLU A 38 -49.16 -66.05 23.50
C GLU A 38 -48.81 -67.25 22.57
N LEU A 39 -48.64 -68.52 23.01
CA LEU A 39 -48.24 -69.16 24.29
C LEU A 39 -47.76 -70.63 24.02
N GLU A 40 -47.23 -71.31 25.05
CA GLU A 40 -47.02 -72.79 25.17
C GLU A 40 -46.03 -73.47 24.17
N GLY A 41 -45.33 -74.58 24.48
CA GLY A 41 -45.26 -75.35 25.73
C GLY A 41 -44.14 -76.42 25.76
N GLU A 42 -44.16 -77.22 26.82
CA GLU A 42 -43.45 -78.47 27.21
C GLU A 42 -43.07 -79.52 26.11
N ASN A 43 -42.24 -80.56 26.30
CA ASN A 43 -41.29 -81.04 27.35
C ASN A 43 -40.35 -82.15 26.76
N GLU A 44 -39.43 -82.69 27.57
CA GLU A 44 -38.97 -84.11 27.69
C GLU A 44 -37.45 -84.33 27.86
N THR A 45 -37.06 -85.47 28.47
CA THR A 45 -35.79 -85.64 29.21
C THR A 45 -35.23 -87.08 29.24
N GLN A 46 -33.88 -87.22 29.14
CA GLN A 46 -33.06 -88.37 29.61
C GLN A 46 -33.33 -89.75 28.97
N PRO A 47 -32.53 -90.82 29.29
CA PRO A 47 -31.26 -90.94 30.04
C PRO A 47 -30.08 -91.33 29.09
N ASP A 48 -28.90 -91.90 29.41
CA ASP A 48 -28.40 -92.84 30.45
C ASP A 48 -26.88 -92.70 30.75
N GLU A 49 -26.44 -93.37 31.83
CA GLU A 49 -25.06 -93.56 32.35
C GLU A 49 -24.47 -94.95 31.94
N PRO A 50 -23.30 -95.43 32.41
CA PRO A 50 -21.97 -94.80 32.65
C PRO A 50 -20.79 -95.65 32.07
N SER A 51 -19.52 -95.23 32.22
CA SER A 51 -18.40 -96.06 32.81
C SER A 51 -16.95 -95.54 32.57
N ASP A 52 -16.29 -95.18 33.68
CA ASP A 52 -14.91 -95.54 34.13
C ASP A 52 -13.63 -95.36 33.24
N VAL A 53 -12.47 -95.59 33.89
CA VAL A 53 -11.10 -95.85 33.41
C VAL A 53 -10.10 -94.67 33.34
N SER A 54 -9.43 -94.47 34.48
CA SER A 54 -8.03 -94.02 34.65
C SER A 54 -7.64 -92.57 34.29
N GLY A 55 -6.64 -92.04 35.01
CA GLY A 55 -6.13 -90.68 34.83
C GLY A 55 -4.82 -90.59 34.07
N GLY A 56 -4.56 -89.41 33.50
CA GLY A 56 -3.27 -88.97 33.00
C GLY A 56 -3.19 -87.44 33.10
N ASP A 57 -2.01 -86.90 33.40
CA ASP A 57 -1.82 -85.45 33.55
C ASP A 57 -2.01 -84.72 32.22
N ALA A 58 -3.09 -83.95 32.11
CA ALA A 58 -3.35 -83.09 30.95
C ALA A 58 -2.65 -81.73 31.11
N GLU A 59 -1.83 -81.35 30.13
CA GLU A 59 -1.38 -79.95 30.01
C GLU A 59 -2.62 -79.05 29.85
N LYS A 60 -2.76 -78.05 30.74
CA LYS A 60 -3.82 -77.05 30.62
C LYS A 60 -3.55 -76.18 29.40
N GLU A 61 -4.40 -76.32 28.39
CA GLU A 61 -4.44 -75.55 27.15
C GLU A 61 -4.19 -74.04 27.39
N GLU A 62 -3.24 -73.44 26.66
CA GLU A 62 -2.87 -72.03 26.82
C GLU A 62 -3.54 -71.12 25.80
N CYS A 63 -4.34 -70.18 26.30
CA CYS A 63 -5.01 -69.14 25.52
C CYS A 63 -4.12 -67.90 25.36
N THR A 64 -4.25 -67.22 24.22
CA THR A 64 -3.63 -65.91 23.94
C THR A 64 -4.61 -64.76 24.20
N VAL A 65 -4.28 -63.85 25.11
CA VAL A 65 -5.02 -62.60 25.29
C VAL A 65 -4.22 -61.43 24.73
N LYS A 66 -4.78 -60.76 23.73
CA LYS A 66 -4.17 -59.65 23.01
C LYS A 66 -4.79 -58.33 23.41
N PHE A 67 -3.96 -57.39 23.81
CA PHE A 67 -4.35 -56.04 24.22
C PHE A 67 -3.99 -55.03 23.11
N ASP A 68 -4.94 -54.59 22.30
CA ASP A 68 -4.73 -53.55 21.27
C ASP A 68 -4.95 -52.15 21.84
N PHE A 69 -3.91 -51.32 21.82
CA PHE A 69 -3.91 -49.98 22.41
C PHE A 69 -4.74 -48.95 21.62
N ALA A 70 -5.29 -49.29 20.44
CA ALA A 70 -6.13 -48.43 19.59
C ALA A 70 -5.52 -47.03 19.35
N GLY A 71 -4.21 -47.00 19.05
CA GLY A 71 -3.42 -45.77 18.86
C GLY A 71 -2.93 -45.10 20.14
N GLY A 72 -3.08 -45.74 21.30
CA GLY A 72 -2.30 -45.45 22.51
C GLY A 72 -0.97 -46.21 22.54
N THR A 73 -0.22 -46.05 23.63
CA THR A 73 1.08 -46.71 23.88
C THR A 73 1.24 -47.06 25.36
N VAL A 74 2.00 -48.11 25.69
CA VAL A 74 2.34 -48.49 27.08
C VAL A 74 3.83 -48.26 27.31
N THR A 75 4.20 -47.68 28.46
CA THR A 75 5.61 -47.41 28.78
C THR A 75 6.37 -48.72 28.96
N GLY A 76 7.43 -48.91 28.16
CA GLY A 76 8.24 -50.14 28.15
C GLY A 76 7.84 -51.17 27.10
N ILE A 77 6.68 -51.01 26.44
CA ILE A 77 6.21 -51.92 25.37
C ILE A 77 6.37 -51.24 24.01
N SER A 78 7.05 -51.90 23.07
CA SER A 78 7.22 -51.42 21.70
C SER A 78 6.16 -51.98 20.75
N GLY A 79 5.11 -51.22 20.48
CA GLY A 79 4.08 -51.59 19.51
C GLY A 79 2.76 -50.84 19.74
N THR A 80 1.73 -51.21 18.95
CA THR A 80 0.34 -50.81 19.16
C THR A 80 -0.48 -51.87 19.91
N SER A 81 0.11 -53.02 20.24
CA SER A 81 -0.52 -54.06 21.06
C SER A 81 0.54 -54.83 21.87
N VAL A 82 0.08 -55.67 22.81
CA VAL A 82 0.86 -56.71 23.47
C VAL A 82 0.02 -57.99 23.63
N GLU A 83 0.68 -59.15 23.63
CA GLU A 83 0.04 -60.46 23.77
C GLU A 83 0.53 -61.15 25.06
N MET A 84 -0.38 -61.86 25.73
CA MET A 84 -0.15 -62.58 26.99
C MET A 84 -0.64 -64.03 26.84
N LYS A 85 0.09 -64.99 27.41
CA LYS A 85 -0.38 -66.37 27.55
C LYS A 85 -0.99 -66.60 28.93
N VAL A 86 -2.14 -67.26 28.96
CA VAL A 86 -2.94 -67.53 30.16
C VAL A 86 -3.51 -68.94 30.03
N LYS A 87 -3.49 -69.75 31.09
CA LYS A 87 -4.07 -71.09 31.04
C LYS A 87 -5.59 -71.04 31.03
N LYS A 88 -6.22 -71.90 30.25
CA LYS A 88 -7.67 -72.03 30.15
C LYS A 88 -8.29 -72.26 31.53
N GLY A 89 -9.25 -71.41 31.89
CA GLY A 89 -9.90 -71.37 33.19
C GLY A 89 -9.24 -70.47 34.26
N GLU A 90 -8.12 -69.79 33.96
CA GLU A 90 -7.49 -68.83 34.89
C GLU A 90 -7.94 -67.37 34.63
N THR A 91 -7.87 -66.52 35.65
CA THR A 91 -8.31 -65.11 35.62
C THR A 91 -7.12 -64.16 35.59
N ILE A 92 -7.12 -63.21 34.64
CA ILE A 92 -6.06 -62.18 34.56
C ILE A 92 -6.25 -61.20 35.73
N GLN A 93 -5.19 -61.00 36.51
CA GLN A 93 -5.19 -60.07 37.63
C GLN A 93 -4.96 -58.63 37.14
N PHE A 94 -5.62 -57.65 37.77
CA PHE A 94 -5.56 -56.24 37.37
C PHE A 94 -4.13 -55.71 37.18
N GLN A 95 -3.18 -56.14 38.01
CA GLN A 95 -1.77 -55.73 37.97
C GLN A 95 -1.00 -56.26 36.75
N GLN A 96 -1.53 -57.28 36.06
CA GLN A 96 -0.96 -57.85 34.83
C GLN A 96 -1.49 -57.14 33.57
N ILE A 97 -2.63 -56.44 33.67
CA ILE A 97 -3.28 -55.79 32.54
C ILE A 97 -2.51 -54.50 32.15
N PRO A 98 -2.09 -54.35 30.89
CA PRO A 98 -1.44 -53.13 30.43
C PRO A 98 -2.39 -51.93 30.51
N ILE A 99 -1.88 -50.80 31.01
CA ILE A 99 -2.60 -49.52 31.05
C ILE A 99 -1.99 -48.59 29.99
N PRO A 100 -2.60 -48.45 28.79
CA PRO A 100 -2.08 -47.57 27.75
C PRO A 100 -2.35 -46.09 28.06
N ALA A 101 -1.54 -45.22 27.46
CA ALA A 101 -1.73 -43.77 27.43
C ALA A 101 -1.77 -43.25 25.98
N LYS A 102 -2.59 -42.22 25.73
CA LYS A 102 -2.79 -41.59 24.43
C LYS A 102 -2.95 -40.09 24.62
N THR A 103 -2.07 -39.29 24.01
CA THR A 103 -2.02 -37.83 24.24
C THR A 103 -3.35 -37.17 23.89
N GLY A 104 -3.99 -36.51 24.86
CA GLY A 104 -5.30 -35.88 24.67
C GLY A 104 -6.51 -36.83 24.81
N TYR A 105 -6.32 -38.07 25.23
CA TYR A 105 -7.40 -39.04 25.42
C TYR A 105 -7.29 -39.76 26.77
N LYS A 106 -8.43 -39.91 27.46
CA LYS A 106 -8.58 -40.70 28.67
C LYS A 106 -9.02 -42.12 28.30
N PHE A 107 -8.22 -43.11 28.70
CA PHE A 107 -8.60 -44.52 28.64
C PHE A 107 -9.87 -44.75 29.47
N GLN A 108 -10.87 -45.44 28.90
CA GLN A 108 -12.13 -45.75 29.57
C GLN A 108 -12.12 -47.19 30.09
N CYS A 109 -11.97 -48.15 29.17
CA CYS A 109 -12.08 -49.57 29.44
C CYS A 109 -11.44 -50.39 28.31
N TRP A 110 -11.32 -51.69 28.56
CA TRP A 110 -11.10 -52.71 27.56
C TRP A 110 -12.46 -53.24 27.09
N VAL A 111 -12.64 -53.43 25.78
CA VAL A 111 -13.77 -54.14 25.17
C VAL A 111 -13.28 -55.31 24.33
N ASP A 112 -14.05 -56.39 24.28
CA ASP A 112 -13.77 -57.53 23.40
C ASP A 112 -14.22 -57.32 21.95
N GLU A 113 -14.08 -58.36 21.12
CA GLU A 113 -14.47 -58.35 19.71
C GLU A 113 -16.00 -58.27 19.48
N ALA A 114 -16.81 -58.58 20.50
CA ALA A 114 -18.26 -58.34 20.50
C ALA A 114 -18.64 -56.93 20.99
N GLY A 115 -17.66 -56.15 21.46
CA GLY A 115 -17.85 -54.82 22.04
C GLY A 115 -18.29 -54.83 23.51
N GLN A 116 -18.29 -56.00 24.16
CA GLN A 116 -18.63 -56.12 25.58
C GLN A 116 -17.50 -55.55 26.44
N GLN A 117 -17.84 -54.71 27.41
CA GLN A 117 -16.87 -54.14 28.34
C GLN A 117 -16.38 -55.20 29.34
N TYR A 118 -15.06 -55.30 29.50
CA TYR A 118 -14.42 -56.08 30.55
C TYR A 118 -14.53 -55.38 31.91
N ASP A 119 -15.04 -56.08 32.93
CA ASP A 119 -15.07 -55.58 34.31
C ASP A 119 -13.80 -55.98 35.06
N LEU A 120 -12.94 -54.99 35.30
CA LEU A 120 -11.69 -55.11 36.04
C LEU A 120 -11.87 -55.48 37.52
N ASN A 121 -13.10 -55.38 38.06
CA ASN A 121 -13.44 -55.73 39.44
C ASN A 121 -14.04 -57.14 39.56
N ASN A 122 -14.42 -57.76 38.45
CA ASN A 122 -15.01 -59.10 38.38
C ASN A 122 -14.37 -59.88 37.21
N PRO A 123 -13.05 -60.19 37.30
CA PRO A 123 -12.29 -60.74 36.19
C PRO A 123 -12.78 -62.16 35.84
N GLN A 124 -13.36 -62.30 34.64
CA GLN A 124 -13.86 -63.59 34.18
C GLN A 124 -12.71 -64.54 33.75
N PRO A 125 -12.86 -65.87 33.92
CA PRO A 125 -11.86 -66.85 33.47
C PRO A 125 -11.69 -66.85 31.95
N VAL A 126 -10.46 -66.92 31.47
CA VAL A 126 -10.15 -67.00 30.04
C VAL A 126 -10.45 -68.42 29.52
N GLN A 127 -11.33 -68.55 28.53
CA GLN A 127 -11.75 -69.85 27.96
C GLN A 127 -11.26 -70.11 26.54
N SER A 128 -10.76 -69.08 25.85
CA SER A 128 -10.24 -69.12 24.48
C SER A 128 -9.27 -67.97 24.26
N ASP A 129 -8.63 -67.92 23.09
CA ASP A 129 -7.96 -66.71 22.62
C ASP A 129 -8.95 -65.55 22.51
N LEU A 130 -8.50 -64.32 22.83
CA LEU A 130 -9.32 -63.10 22.89
C LEU A 130 -8.51 -61.86 22.50
N THR A 131 -9.08 -60.98 21.65
CA THR A 131 -8.59 -59.60 21.52
C THR A 131 -9.42 -58.65 22.38
N TRP A 132 -8.75 -57.87 23.23
CA TRP A 132 -9.32 -56.71 23.90
C TRP A 132 -8.75 -55.43 23.29
N THR A 133 -9.64 -54.48 22.97
CA THR A 133 -9.31 -53.19 22.34
C THR A 133 -9.54 -52.04 23.31
N ALA A 134 -8.61 -51.07 23.33
CA ALA A 134 -8.65 -49.94 24.25
C ALA A 134 -9.67 -48.86 23.82
N VAL A 135 -10.65 -48.56 24.68
CA VAL A 135 -11.64 -47.50 24.45
C VAL A 135 -11.14 -46.15 24.96
N TRP A 136 -11.28 -45.11 24.14
CA TRP A 136 -10.74 -43.77 24.38
C TRP A 136 -11.81 -42.70 24.32
N ALA A 137 -11.91 -41.86 25.35
CA ALA A 137 -12.66 -40.60 25.29
C ALA A 137 -11.68 -39.41 25.15
N PRO A 138 -11.96 -38.39 24.32
CA PRO A 138 -11.14 -37.18 24.28
C PRO A 138 -11.23 -36.45 25.63
N ILE A 139 -10.10 -35.95 26.13
CA ILE A 139 -10.06 -35.20 27.38
C ILE A 139 -10.84 -33.88 27.28
N THR A 140 -11.14 -33.29 28.42
CA THR A 140 -11.70 -31.95 28.52
C THR A 140 -10.73 -30.97 29.17
N TYR A 141 -10.76 -29.71 28.75
CA TYR A 141 -10.07 -28.60 29.42
C TYR A 141 -10.95 -27.35 29.44
N THR A 142 -10.77 -26.53 30.46
CA THR A 142 -11.64 -25.37 30.75
C THR A 142 -10.90 -24.06 30.50
N ILE A 143 -11.43 -23.23 29.60
CA ILE A 143 -10.97 -21.85 29.45
C ILE A 143 -11.72 -20.97 30.45
N LYS A 144 -10.98 -20.36 31.38
CA LYS A 144 -11.47 -19.33 32.31
C LYS A 144 -11.10 -17.95 31.79
N PHE A 145 -12.05 -17.02 31.83
CA PHE A 145 -11.87 -15.66 31.34
C PHE A 145 -11.68 -14.66 32.50
N THR A 146 -10.73 -13.73 32.38
CA THR A 146 -10.47 -12.68 33.39
C THR A 146 -10.42 -11.28 32.78
N ALA A 147 -10.92 -10.29 33.50
CA ALA A 147 -11.19 -8.96 32.94
C ALA A 147 -9.96 -8.09 32.63
N GLY A 148 -8.74 -8.48 33.02
CA GLY A 148 -7.49 -7.77 32.66
C GLY A 148 -7.43 -6.29 33.09
N GLY A 149 -8.04 -5.96 34.23
CA GLY A 149 -8.21 -4.57 34.70
C GLY A 149 -9.42 -3.83 34.12
N GLY A 150 -10.33 -4.55 33.46
CA GLY A 150 -11.75 -4.19 33.31
C GLY A 150 -12.62 -4.79 34.43
N THR A 151 -13.93 -4.82 34.19
CA THR A 151 -15.00 -5.22 35.12
C THR A 151 -16.05 -6.08 34.41
N GLY A 152 -16.78 -6.91 35.18
CA GLY A 152 -17.79 -7.86 34.68
C GLY A 152 -17.39 -9.32 34.93
N GLN A 153 -18.18 -10.26 34.43
CA GLN A 153 -17.97 -11.70 34.53
C GLN A 153 -18.28 -12.41 33.20
N MET A 154 -17.61 -13.53 32.97
CA MET A 154 -17.85 -14.46 31.86
C MET A 154 -17.85 -15.88 32.39
N SER A 155 -18.80 -16.70 31.96
CA SER A 155 -18.79 -18.14 32.23
C SER A 155 -17.55 -18.81 31.61
N PRO A 156 -16.94 -19.81 32.27
CA PRO A 156 -15.92 -20.63 31.64
C PRO A 156 -16.48 -21.39 30.43
N GLN A 157 -15.63 -21.68 29.44
CA GLN A 157 -15.97 -22.59 28.33
C GLN A 157 -15.22 -23.91 28.50
N VAL A 158 -15.93 -25.03 28.39
CA VAL A 158 -15.32 -26.36 28.27
C VAL A 158 -15.04 -26.67 26.79
N PHE A 159 -13.81 -27.12 26.54
CA PHE A 159 -13.30 -27.59 25.26
C PHE A 159 -13.00 -29.09 25.37
N ARG A 160 -13.13 -29.80 24.25
CA ARG A 160 -12.65 -31.18 24.10
C ARG A 160 -11.36 -31.20 23.29
N TYR A 161 -10.55 -32.23 23.50
CA TYR A 161 -9.41 -32.50 22.62
C TYR A 161 -9.89 -32.88 21.21
N ASP A 162 -9.15 -32.43 20.21
CA ASP A 162 -9.45 -32.50 18.77
C ASP A 162 -10.78 -31.83 18.31
N GLU A 163 -11.44 -31.05 19.17
CA GLU A 163 -12.60 -30.18 18.84
C GLU A 163 -12.15 -28.71 18.65
N GLU A 164 -12.10 -28.21 17.41
CA GLU A 164 -11.88 -26.77 17.16
C GLU A 164 -13.13 -25.96 17.53
N LYS A 165 -12.96 -24.91 18.34
CA LYS A 165 -14.08 -24.17 18.92
C LYS A 165 -13.75 -22.69 19.15
N ALA A 166 -14.73 -21.82 18.97
CA ALA A 166 -14.56 -20.37 19.09
C ALA A 166 -14.59 -19.89 20.55
N LEU A 167 -13.68 -18.97 20.89
CA LEU A 167 -13.70 -18.24 22.17
C LEU A 167 -14.96 -17.37 22.27
N ALA A 168 -15.62 -17.40 23.44
CA ALA A 168 -16.80 -16.62 23.73
C ALA A 168 -16.61 -15.11 23.51
N THR A 169 -17.68 -14.44 23.06
CA THR A 169 -17.71 -12.98 22.94
C THR A 169 -17.46 -12.33 24.29
N ASN A 170 -16.51 -11.39 24.33
CA ASN A 170 -16.16 -10.63 25.53
C ASN A 170 -17.38 -9.85 26.05
N THR A 171 -17.81 -10.14 27.29
CA THR A 171 -18.81 -9.34 28.02
C THR A 171 -18.17 -8.35 29.00
N PHE A 172 -16.87 -8.45 29.29
CA PHE A 172 -16.18 -7.50 30.16
C PHE A 172 -16.24 -6.09 29.58
N THR A 173 -16.26 -5.10 30.45
CA THR A 173 -16.20 -3.68 30.13
C THR A 173 -14.99 -3.03 30.80
N ARG A 174 -14.50 -1.90 30.27
CA ARG A 174 -13.45 -1.12 30.93
C ARG A 174 -13.61 0.35 30.58
N LYS A 175 -13.99 1.17 31.56
CA LYS A 175 -14.35 2.59 31.38
C LYS A 175 -13.27 3.37 30.61
N GLY A 176 -13.58 3.82 29.39
CA GLY A 176 -12.63 4.55 28.53
C GLY A 176 -11.55 3.69 27.85
N TYR A 177 -11.74 2.37 27.76
CA TYR A 177 -10.86 1.44 27.05
C TYR A 177 -11.67 0.54 26.12
N VAL A 178 -11.02 0.09 25.05
CA VAL A 178 -11.61 -0.79 24.03
C VAL A 178 -10.92 -2.14 24.12
N PHE A 179 -11.73 -3.20 24.12
CA PHE A 179 -11.24 -4.58 24.09
C PHE A 179 -10.42 -4.83 22.81
N THR A 180 -9.30 -5.54 22.93
CA THR A 180 -8.40 -5.84 21.79
C THR A 180 -8.20 -7.34 21.52
N GLY A 181 -8.83 -8.22 22.32
CA GLY A 181 -8.59 -9.66 22.29
C GLY A 181 -8.05 -10.17 23.62
N TRP A 182 -7.51 -11.39 23.62
CA TRP A 182 -7.09 -12.12 24.81
C TRP A 182 -5.57 -12.35 24.85
N THR A 183 -5.02 -12.49 26.05
CA THR A 183 -3.71 -13.08 26.32
C THR A 183 -3.84 -14.24 27.28
N CYS A 184 -3.18 -15.37 27.01
CA CYS A 184 -3.07 -16.49 27.95
C CYS A 184 -1.62 -16.95 28.07
N LYS A 185 -1.36 -17.86 29.02
CA LYS A 185 -0.12 -18.63 29.07
C LYS A 185 -0.42 -20.12 28.99
N ILE A 186 0.37 -20.83 28.21
CA ILE A 186 0.36 -22.29 28.05
C ILE A 186 1.82 -22.72 28.15
N GLU A 187 2.14 -23.67 29.03
CA GLU A 187 3.52 -24.15 29.29
C GLU A 187 4.54 -23.01 29.53
N GLY A 188 4.10 -21.91 30.16
CA GLY A 188 4.90 -20.71 30.40
C GLY A 188 5.05 -19.75 29.20
N VAL A 189 4.84 -20.23 27.98
CA VAL A 189 4.80 -19.42 26.74
C VAL A 189 3.54 -18.55 26.73
N SER A 190 3.65 -17.31 26.24
CA SER A 190 2.56 -16.33 26.25
C SER A 190 1.98 -16.13 24.85
N TYR A 191 0.67 -16.25 24.71
CA TYR A 191 -0.06 -16.22 23.42
C TYR A 191 -1.06 -15.06 23.38
N THR A 192 -1.42 -14.62 22.17
CA THR A 192 -2.41 -13.54 21.91
C THR A 192 -3.46 -13.99 20.91
N TYR A 193 -4.74 -13.80 21.24
CA TYR A 193 -5.88 -14.16 20.38
C TYR A 193 -6.80 -12.96 20.17
N LEU A 194 -7.56 -12.93 19.08
CA LEU A 194 -8.58 -11.90 18.84
C LEU A 194 -9.94 -12.34 19.42
N GLN A 195 -10.93 -11.44 19.40
CA GLN A 195 -12.30 -11.79 19.75
C GLN A 195 -12.85 -12.84 18.77
N GLY A 196 -13.53 -13.88 19.28
CA GLY A 196 -14.11 -14.92 18.44
C GLY A 196 -13.10 -15.78 17.69
N ALA A 197 -11.82 -15.75 18.06
CA ALA A 197 -10.82 -16.66 17.49
C ALA A 197 -11.16 -18.11 17.84
N SER A 198 -11.06 -19.00 16.86
CA SER A 198 -11.04 -20.44 17.09
C SER A 198 -9.75 -20.86 17.78
N VAL A 199 -9.85 -21.85 18.65
CA VAL A 199 -8.72 -22.50 19.32
C VAL A 199 -8.92 -24.02 19.34
N LEU A 200 -7.80 -24.74 19.37
CA LEU A 200 -7.71 -26.20 19.29
C LEU A 200 -6.55 -26.66 20.18
N ASN A 201 -6.70 -27.80 20.86
CA ASN A 201 -5.67 -28.53 21.63
C ASN A 201 -4.73 -27.66 22.49
N LEU A 202 -5.30 -26.76 23.30
CA LEU A 202 -4.52 -25.87 24.18
C LEU A 202 -3.99 -26.57 25.46
N SER A 203 -4.43 -27.79 25.74
CA SER A 203 -3.94 -28.67 26.82
C SER A 203 -3.97 -30.12 26.38
N ASN A 204 -3.05 -30.94 26.89
CA ASN A 204 -3.04 -32.40 26.81
C ASN A 204 -3.34 -33.10 28.16
N GLN A 205 -3.68 -32.31 29.19
CA GLN A 205 -4.06 -32.77 30.54
C GLN A 205 -5.58 -32.62 30.75
N ASP A 206 -6.24 -33.69 31.21
CA ASP A 206 -7.69 -33.71 31.49
C ASP A 206 -8.04 -32.84 32.71
N GLY A 207 -9.19 -32.16 32.65
CA GLY A 207 -9.63 -31.20 33.67
C GLY A 207 -8.82 -29.90 33.75
N ALA A 208 -7.78 -29.72 32.91
CA ALA A 208 -6.86 -28.58 33.02
C ALA A 208 -7.54 -27.22 32.78
N GLU A 209 -7.05 -26.19 33.48
CA GLU A 209 -7.62 -24.83 33.40
C GLU A 209 -6.66 -23.84 32.74
N ILE A 210 -7.13 -23.14 31.70
CA ILE A 210 -6.34 -22.15 30.96
C ILE A 210 -6.98 -20.78 31.14
N THR A 211 -6.24 -19.85 31.76
CA THR A 211 -6.73 -18.49 32.00
C THR A 211 -6.45 -17.56 30.81
N PHE A 212 -7.52 -17.10 30.17
CA PHE A 212 -7.51 -16.05 29.14
C PHE A 212 -7.81 -14.69 29.80
N GLN A 213 -6.89 -13.74 29.68
CA GLN A 213 -6.98 -12.40 30.24
C GLN A 213 -7.30 -11.38 29.14
N ALA A 214 -8.32 -10.54 29.38
CA ALA A 214 -8.75 -9.51 28.43
C ALA A 214 -7.67 -8.43 28.24
N THR A 215 -7.37 -8.11 26.98
CA THR A 215 -6.44 -7.04 26.60
C THR A 215 -7.21 -5.78 26.21
N TRP A 216 -6.62 -4.62 26.46
CA TRP A 216 -7.29 -3.32 26.35
C TRP A 216 -6.39 -2.23 25.77
N LYS A 217 -6.85 -1.54 24.73
CA LYS A 217 -6.29 -0.24 24.30
C LYS A 217 -7.09 0.90 24.93
N ARG A 218 -6.49 2.09 25.07
CA ARG A 218 -7.25 3.31 25.44
C ARG A 218 -8.26 3.63 24.34
N GLY A 219 -9.47 3.99 24.70
CA GLY A 219 -10.44 4.57 23.77
C GLY A 219 -9.96 5.93 23.27
N ALA A 220 -10.41 6.32 22.09
CA ALA A 220 -10.11 7.59 21.46
C ALA A 220 -11.41 8.35 21.13
N TYR A 221 -11.54 9.54 21.70
CA TYR A 221 -12.69 10.42 21.48
C TYR A 221 -12.28 11.71 20.75
N THR A 222 -13.27 12.40 20.18
CA THR A 222 -13.07 13.64 19.42
C THR A 222 -13.57 14.83 20.21
N ILE A 223 -12.72 15.85 20.40
CA ILE A 223 -13.17 17.19 20.79
C ILE A 223 -13.46 17.97 19.50
N ARG A 224 -14.74 18.27 19.29
CA ARG A 224 -15.23 19.16 18.22
C ARG A 224 -15.46 20.54 18.80
N PHE A 225 -15.15 21.58 18.02
CA PHE A 225 -15.32 22.96 18.45
C PHE A 225 -16.46 23.61 17.65
N HIS A 226 -17.31 24.38 18.32
CA HIS A 226 -18.46 25.06 17.71
C HIS A 226 -18.36 26.58 17.91
N ALA A 227 -18.47 27.34 16.82
CA ALA A 227 -18.20 28.77 16.82
C ALA A 227 -19.24 29.62 17.59
N ASN A 228 -20.43 29.07 17.86
CA ASN A 228 -21.47 29.61 18.74
C ASN A 228 -21.82 31.10 18.45
N GLY A 229 -22.39 31.35 17.27
CA GLY A 229 -22.63 32.70 16.74
C GLY A 229 -21.38 33.40 16.19
N GLY A 230 -20.19 32.84 16.39
CA GLY A 230 -18.98 33.19 15.64
C GLY A 230 -18.87 32.48 14.29
N THR A 231 -17.77 32.73 13.57
CA THR A 231 -17.48 32.14 12.26
C THR A 231 -16.05 31.60 12.18
N GLY A 232 -15.76 30.81 11.14
CA GLY A 232 -14.50 30.12 10.93
C GLY A 232 -14.58 28.64 11.27
N GLU A 233 -13.46 27.93 11.09
CA GLU A 233 -13.35 26.49 11.29
C GLU A 233 -12.20 26.16 12.24
N MET A 234 -12.39 25.10 13.04
CA MET A 234 -11.34 24.47 13.83
C MET A 234 -11.36 22.98 13.53
N SER A 235 -10.18 22.41 13.29
CA SER A 235 -10.03 20.97 13.11
C SER A 235 -10.41 20.26 14.41
N ASP A 236 -11.24 19.24 14.27
CA ASP A 236 -11.52 18.26 15.32
C ASP A 236 -10.22 17.70 15.91
N VAL A 237 -10.22 17.46 17.23
CA VAL A 237 -9.04 17.03 17.98
C VAL A 237 -9.28 15.68 18.61
N ALA A 238 -8.65 14.65 18.05
CA ALA A 238 -8.60 13.32 18.67
C ALA A 238 -7.81 13.34 19.99
N VAL A 239 -8.33 12.62 21.00
CA VAL A 239 -7.76 12.49 22.35
C VAL A 239 -7.90 11.04 22.81
N GLU A 240 -6.83 10.46 23.36
CA GLU A 240 -6.88 9.18 24.07
C GLU A 240 -7.44 9.36 25.49
N TYR A 241 -8.32 8.47 25.92
CA TYR A 241 -8.84 8.46 27.28
C TYR A 241 -7.73 8.41 28.33
N GLY A 242 -7.87 9.23 29.37
CA GLY A 242 -6.92 9.34 30.48
C GLY A 242 -5.61 10.07 30.16
N LYS A 243 -5.38 10.52 28.91
CA LYS A 243 -4.26 11.41 28.57
C LYS A 243 -4.66 12.88 28.73
N ASN A 244 -3.73 13.70 29.19
CA ASN A 244 -3.90 15.16 29.22
C ASN A 244 -3.75 15.72 27.80
N LYS A 245 -4.67 16.60 27.40
CA LYS A 245 -4.66 17.29 26.11
C LYS A 245 -4.78 18.79 26.31
N THR A 246 -3.75 19.54 25.91
CA THR A 246 -3.87 20.99 25.72
C THR A 246 -4.84 21.28 24.58
N LEU A 247 -5.91 22.03 24.84
CA LEU A 247 -6.84 22.48 23.80
C LEU A 247 -6.09 23.29 22.72
N PRO A 248 -6.50 23.22 21.44
CA PRO A 248 -5.96 24.10 20.42
C PRO A 248 -6.33 25.55 20.72
N LYS A 249 -5.42 26.49 20.43
CA LYS A 249 -5.75 27.92 20.49
C LYS A 249 -7.00 28.20 19.63
N ASN A 250 -7.98 28.89 20.18
CA ASN A 250 -9.19 29.28 19.43
C ASN A 250 -8.83 29.98 18.10
N LYS A 251 -9.47 29.56 17.01
CA LYS A 251 -9.36 30.13 15.66
C LYS A 251 -10.65 30.78 15.17
N PHE A 252 -11.78 30.53 15.83
CA PHE A 252 -13.06 31.17 15.51
C PHE A 252 -13.00 32.67 15.75
N LYS A 253 -13.88 33.39 15.05
CA LYS A 253 -14.00 34.85 15.13
C LYS A 253 -15.47 35.23 15.08
N ARG A 254 -15.99 35.81 16.17
CA ARG A 254 -17.29 36.48 16.16
C ARG A 254 -17.07 37.97 15.95
N THR A 255 -17.37 38.43 14.73
CA THR A 255 -17.24 39.81 14.30
C THR A 255 -17.98 40.75 15.26
N GLY A 256 -17.24 41.64 15.94
CA GLY A 256 -17.78 42.55 16.96
C GLY A 256 -17.58 42.11 18.41
N TYR A 257 -16.99 40.94 18.64
CA TYR A 257 -16.84 40.36 19.98
C TYR A 257 -15.41 39.87 20.24
N THR A 258 -15.02 39.86 21.50
CA THR A 258 -13.81 39.22 22.03
C THR A 258 -14.18 37.83 22.52
N TYR A 259 -13.35 36.84 22.21
CA TYR A 259 -13.50 35.47 22.73
C TYR A 259 -13.11 35.42 24.21
N VAL A 260 -13.90 34.70 25.01
CA VAL A 260 -13.73 34.57 26.46
C VAL A 260 -13.24 33.17 26.85
N GLY A 261 -13.86 32.12 26.32
CA GLY A 261 -13.58 30.73 26.68
C GLY A 261 -14.44 29.74 25.89
N TRP A 262 -14.33 28.46 26.25
CA TRP A 262 -15.18 27.37 25.80
C TRP A 262 -16.23 27.04 26.86
N ASN A 263 -17.37 26.51 26.46
CA ASN A 263 -18.37 25.92 27.34
C ASN A 263 -18.90 24.60 26.77
N THR A 264 -19.30 23.63 27.60
CA THR A 264 -19.89 22.36 27.12
C THR A 264 -21.33 22.49 26.58
N ARG A 265 -21.98 23.66 26.74
CA ARG A 265 -23.32 23.96 26.24
C ARG A 265 -23.35 25.26 25.42
N PRO A 266 -24.22 25.38 24.40
CA PRO A 266 -24.33 26.60 23.58
C PRO A 266 -24.83 27.82 24.35
N ASP A 267 -25.60 27.61 25.42
CA ASP A 267 -26.18 28.65 26.27
C ASP A 267 -25.21 29.21 27.33
N GLY A 268 -23.99 28.68 27.42
CA GLY A 268 -23.00 29.07 28.42
C GLY A 268 -23.25 28.53 29.83
N LYS A 269 -24.24 27.65 30.03
CA LYS A 269 -24.60 27.06 31.34
C LYS A 269 -23.93 25.71 31.63
N GLY A 270 -22.99 25.28 30.78
CA GLY A 270 -22.17 24.07 30.98
C GLY A 270 -20.86 24.36 31.69
N ILE A 271 -19.95 23.37 31.67
CA ILE A 271 -18.60 23.49 32.22
C ILE A 271 -17.78 24.43 31.31
N ASN A 272 -17.12 25.43 31.92
CA ASN A 272 -16.25 26.37 31.22
C ASN A 272 -14.81 25.83 31.12
N TYR A 273 -14.13 26.09 30.00
CA TYR A 273 -12.69 25.86 29.83
C TYR A 273 -12.00 27.07 29.18
N ALA A 274 -10.77 27.37 29.59
CA ALA A 274 -9.97 28.49 29.05
C ALA A 274 -9.37 28.19 27.66
N ASP A 275 -8.87 29.23 26.97
CA ASP A 275 -8.07 29.04 25.75
C ASP A 275 -6.80 28.24 26.07
N LYS A 276 -6.58 27.13 25.34
CA LYS A 276 -5.47 26.18 25.55
C LYS A 276 -5.43 25.47 26.91
N GLU A 277 -6.55 25.32 27.62
CA GLU A 277 -6.57 24.56 28.87
C GLU A 277 -6.13 23.09 28.67
N LYS A 278 -5.56 22.45 29.71
CA LYS A 278 -5.21 21.02 29.70
C LYS A 278 -6.41 20.18 30.19
N VAL A 279 -7.23 19.70 29.26
CA VAL A 279 -8.36 18.79 29.57
C VAL A 279 -7.91 17.32 29.62
N LYS A 280 -8.69 16.46 30.27
CA LYS A 280 -8.45 15.00 30.40
C LYS A 280 -9.80 14.28 30.47
N SER A 281 -9.97 13.18 29.73
CA SER A 281 -11.16 12.30 29.80
C SER A 281 -12.53 13.04 29.77
N LEU A 282 -12.76 13.86 28.74
CA LEU A 282 -14.04 14.59 28.58
C LEU A 282 -15.23 13.67 28.19
N THR A 283 -14.94 12.46 27.73
CA THR A 283 -15.87 11.32 27.65
C THR A 283 -15.06 10.03 27.82
N ASP A 284 -15.73 8.95 28.19
CA ASP A 284 -15.25 7.57 28.23
C ASP A 284 -15.78 6.69 27.08
N GLU A 285 -16.62 7.25 26.21
CA GLU A 285 -17.11 6.65 24.97
C GLU A 285 -16.01 6.61 23.89
N ASP A 286 -15.71 5.42 23.34
CA ASP A 286 -14.82 5.29 22.17
C ASP A 286 -15.51 5.77 20.90
N GLY A 287 -14.81 6.57 20.08
CA GLY A 287 -15.41 7.26 18.93
C GLY A 287 -16.30 8.46 19.30
N GLY A 288 -16.65 8.64 20.58
CA GLY A 288 -17.52 9.69 21.08
C GLY A 288 -17.07 11.11 20.71
N THR A 289 -18.02 12.03 20.57
CA THR A 289 -17.73 13.43 20.19
C THR A 289 -18.22 14.43 21.24
N VAL A 290 -17.28 15.07 21.93
CA VAL A 290 -17.55 16.18 22.87
C VAL A 290 -17.52 17.50 22.12
N VAL A 291 -18.59 18.28 22.18
CA VAL A 291 -18.68 19.59 21.51
C VAL A 291 -18.41 20.72 22.51
N LEU A 292 -17.42 21.58 22.20
CA LEU A 292 -17.09 22.78 22.96
C LEU A 292 -17.52 24.05 22.22
N TYR A 293 -18.38 24.85 22.84
CA TYR A 293 -19.01 26.04 22.29
C TYR A 293 -18.23 27.30 22.70
N ALA A 294 -17.93 28.18 21.76
CA ALA A 294 -17.20 29.42 22.06
C ALA A 294 -18.08 30.45 22.84
N VAL A 295 -17.46 31.17 23.77
CA VAL A 295 -18.08 32.24 24.58
C VAL A 295 -17.52 33.60 24.16
N TRP A 296 -18.36 34.63 24.13
CA TRP A 296 -18.10 35.90 23.43
C TRP A 296 -18.63 37.14 24.19
N SER A 297 -17.84 38.21 24.27
CA SER A 297 -18.22 39.50 24.90
C SER A 297 -18.05 40.67 23.91
N GLY A 298 -18.90 41.70 23.99
CA GLY A 298 -18.96 42.80 23.02
C GLY A 298 -17.72 43.71 23.04
N ASN A 299 -17.29 44.18 21.86
CA ASN A 299 -16.09 45.00 21.72
C ASN A 299 -16.35 46.51 21.98
N PRO A 300 -15.62 47.17 22.90
CA PRO A 300 -15.60 48.64 23.00
C PRO A 300 -14.96 49.27 21.75
N TYR A 301 -15.33 50.51 21.42
CA TYR A 301 -14.71 51.29 20.34
C TYR A 301 -14.87 52.81 20.54
N LYS A 302 -14.18 53.61 19.71
CA LYS A 302 -14.22 55.08 19.69
C LYS A 302 -14.59 55.63 18.31
N VAL A 303 -14.98 56.89 18.20
CA VAL A 303 -15.24 57.59 16.91
C VAL A 303 -14.45 58.89 16.83
N LYS A 304 -13.71 59.07 15.74
CA LYS A 304 -12.91 60.25 15.37
C LYS A 304 -13.44 60.87 14.08
N TYR A 305 -13.14 62.14 13.84
CA TYR A 305 -13.62 62.87 12.65
C TYR A 305 -12.43 63.44 11.85
N ASP A 306 -12.36 63.14 10.55
CA ASP A 306 -11.27 63.50 9.64
C ASP A 306 -11.83 64.29 8.45
N GLY A 307 -11.30 65.50 8.25
CA GLY A 307 -11.71 66.41 7.16
C GLY A 307 -11.45 65.89 5.75
N ASN A 308 -10.87 64.70 5.60
CA ASN A 308 -10.74 63.92 4.39
C ASN A 308 -9.98 64.64 3.26
N GLY A 309 -8.71 64.94 3.53
CA GLY A 309 -7.91 65.81 2.66
C GLY A 309 -8.47 67.23 2.60
N ALA A 310 -9.17 67.65 3.67
CA ALA A 310 -9.41 69.04 3.97
C ALA A 310 -8.11 69.82 3.99
N THR A 311 -8.20 71.09 3.61
CA THR A 311 -7.14 72.08 3.69
C THR A 311 -7.22 72.92 4.98
N SER A 312 -8.28 72.78 5.80
CA SER A 312 -8.36 73.32 7.18
C SER A 312 -9.49 72.69 8.02
N GLY A 313 -9.40 72.81 9.36
CA GLY A 313 -10.38 72.37 10.38
C GLY A 313 -9.90 71.29 11.36
N THR A 314 -10.55 71.11 12.52
CA THR A 314 -10.25 70.08 13.56
C THR A 314 -11.49 69.65 14.38
N MET A 315 -11.45 68.46 15.02
CA MET A 315 -12.52 67.87 15.86
C MET A 315 -11.99 66.84 16.89
N ALA A 316 -12.78 66.58 17.96
CA ALA A 316 -12.49 65.63 19.06
C ALA A 316 -13.03 64.19 18.83
N VAL A 317 -13.05 63.34 19.87
CA VAL A 317 -13.32 61.87 19.80
C VAL A 317 -14.39 61.44 20.83
N SER A 318 -15.24 60.44 20.49
CA SER A 318 -16.27 59.83 21.39
C SER A 318 -16.07 58.31 21.60
N SER A 319 -16.81 57.69 22.53
CA SER A 319 -16.68 56.26 22.94
C SER A 319 -18.02 55.50 22.89
N HIS A 320 -17.99 54.20 22.56
CA HIS A 320 -19.15 53.33 22.27
C HIS A 320 -18.84 51.83 22.52
N PHE A 321 -19.85 50.95 22.40
CA PHE A 321 -19.71 49.48 22.45
C PHE A 321 -20.45 48.78 21.30
N TYR A 322 -19.91 47.66 20.82
CA TYR A 322 -20.55 46.79 19.85
C TYR A 322 -21.68 45.97 20.49
N GLY A 323 -22.86 46.02 19.88
CA GLY A 323 -24.13 45.56 20.46
C GLY A 323 -25.03 46.72 20.93
N THR A 324 -24.51 47.94 21.03
CA THR A 324 -25.19 49.09 21.69
C THR A 324 -25.20 50.34 20.79
N ALA A 325 -26.06 51.33 21.10
CA ALA A 325 -26.30 52.52 20.26
C ALA A 325 -26.07 53.86 20.99
N SER A 326 -25.51 54.86 20.30
CA SER A 326 -25.18 56.21 20.82
C SER A 326 -25.02 57.24 19.67
N SER A 327 -24.71 58.52 19.94
CA SER A 327 -24.78 59.62 18.94
C SER A 327 -23.43 60.19 18.45
N LEU A 328 -23.44 60.94 17.35
CA LEU A 328 -22.28 61.54 16.67
C LEU A 328 -22.15 63.07 16.86
N SER A 329 -20.98 63.64 16.50
CA SER A 329 -20.60 65.06 16.63
C SER A 329 -20.72 65.88 15.32
N LYS A 330 -20.73 67.22 15.41
CA LYS A 330 -20.95 68.16 14.29
C LYS A 330 -19.66 68.69 13.62
N ASN A 331 -19.64 68.82 12.29
CA ASN A 331 -18.48 69.13 11.41
C ASN A 331 -17.86 70.54 11.52
N LYS A 332 -16.53 70.63 11.26
CA LYS A 332 -15.71 71.87 11.23
C LYS A 332 -14.64 71.97 10.10
N PHE A 333 -14.71 71.20 9.00
CA PHE A 333 -13.62 71.12 7.97
C PHE A 333 -13.93 71.73 6.56
N LYS A 334 -12.89 72.14 5.78
CA LYS A 334 -12.95 72.77 4.42
C LYS A 334 -11.92 72.15 3.41
N LYS A 335 -12.13 72.14 2.07
CA LYS A 335 -11.22 71.48 1.08
C LYS A 335 -11.08 72.15 -0.31
N LYS A 336 -9.84 72.35 -0.80
CA LYS A 336 -9.55 72.86 -2.17
C LYS A 336 -9.98 71.91 -3.29
N GLY A 337 -10.79 72.40 -4.22
CA GLY A 337 -11.26 71.67 -5.42
C GLY A 337 -12.50 70.78 -5.23
N PHE A 338 -13.14 70.84 -4.06
CA PHE A 338 -14.32 70.03 -3.72
C PHE A 338 -15.27 70.76 -2.73
N THR A 339 -16.52 70.31 -2.58
CA THR A 339 -17.49 70.85 -1.58
C THR A 339 -18.03 69.77 -0.62
N PHE A 340 -18.33 70.14 0.63
CA PHE A 340 -18.71 69.22 1.72
C PHE A 340 -20.14 68.67 1.54
N ALA A 341 -20.36 67.39 1.85
CA ALA A 341 -21.62 66.69 1.64
C ALA A 341 -21.93 65.64 2.73
N GLY A 342 -21.67 65.97 4.00
CA GLY A 342 -21.99 65.14 5.17
C GLY A 342 -20.86 64.21 5.63
N TRP A 343 -21.14 63.44 6.69
CA TRP A 343 -20.22 62.42 7.20
C TRP A 343 -20.36 61.11 6.45
N ASN A 344 -19.27 60.35 6.37
CA ASN A 344 -19.27 59.06 5.72
C ASN A 344 -18.32 58.10 6.44
N THR A 345 -18.67 56.80 6.51
CA THR A 345 -17.74 55.78 7.04
C THR A 345 -16.50 55.54 6.17
N SER A 346 -16.38 56.19 5.01
CA SER A 346 -15.26 56.07 4.09
C SER A 346 -14.71 57.41 3.59
N LYS A 347 -13.37 57.46 3.47
CA LYS A 347 -12.54 58.50 2.83
C LYS A 347 -12.94 58.79 1.37
N ASP A 348 -13.75 57.95 0.73
CA ASP A 348 -14.24 58.16 -0.65
C ASP A 348 -15.71 58.62 -0.75
N GLY A 349 -16.44 58.74 0.36
CA GLY A 349 -17.83 59.19 0.37
C GLY A 349 -18.88 58.14 -0.03
N LYS A 350 -18.50 56.86 -0.20
CA LYS A 350 -19.40 55.77 -0.61
C LYS A 350 -19.87 54.85 0.51
N GLY A 351 -19.30 54.96 1.71
CA GLY A 351 -19.75 54.25 2.89
C GLY A 351 -21.13 54.73 3.35
N LYS A 352 -21.61 54.24 4.50
CA LYS A 352 -22.86 54.71 5.09
C LYS A 352 -22.72 56.22 5.36
N SER A 353 -23.62 57.00 4.75
CA SER A 353 -23.61 58.45 4.88
C SER A 353 -24.45 58.81 6.11
N TYR A 354 -23.89 59.65 6.96
CA TYR A 354 -24.55 60.16 8.15
C TYR A 354 -24.76 61.67 8.02
N SER A 355 -25.96 62.11 8.38
CA SER A 355 -26.24 63.51 8.65
C SER A 355 -25.40 64.00 9.84
N ASN A 356 -25.30 65.33 9.97
CA ASN A 356 -24.38 65.98 10.90
C ASN A 356 -24.86 65.85 12.37
N GLY A 357 -24.61 64.69 12.99
CA GLY A 357 -24.99 64.38 14.39
C GLY A 357 -25.86 63.12 14.59
N ALA A 358 -25.93 62.20 13.62
CA ALA A 358 -26.83 61.03 13.68
C ALA A 358 -26.56 60.05 14.86
N LYS A 359 -27.61 59.31 15.26
CA LYS A 359 -27.50 58.15 16.18
C LYS A 359 -27.08 56.88 15.44
N VAL A 360 -26.22 56.07 16.06
CA VAL A 360 -25.46 54.98 15.44
C VAL A 360 -25.21 53.82 16.41
N SER A 361 -25.00 52.62 15.86
CA SER A 361 -24.51 51.44 16.58
C SER A 361 -23.50 50.70 15.70
N ASN A 362 -22.72 49.80 16.31
CA ASN A 362 -21.91 48.79 15.61
C ASN A 362 -20.93 49.34 14.55
N LEU A 363 -20.42 50.57 14.73
CA LEU A 363 -19.63 51.27 13.70
C LEU A 363 -18.27 50.62 13.40
N THR A 364 -17.68 49.90 14.37
CA THR A 364 -16.59 48.96 14.12
C THR A 364 -16.76 47.71 14.96
N THR A 365 -16.22 46.62 14.44
CA THR A 365 -16.28 45.28 14.99
C THR A 365 -15.01 44.93 15.77
N LYS A 366 -14.04 45.85 15.83
CA LYS A 366 -12.74 45.70 16.51
C LYS A 366 -12.78 46.30 17.92
N LYS A 367 -12.13 45.63 18.87
CA LYS A 367 -11.94 46.12 20.24
C LYS A 367 -10.97 47.31 20.29
N ASP A 368 -11.35 48.33 21.06
CA ASP A 368 -10.65 49.59 21.35
C ASP A 368 -10.28 50.43 20.11
N ASP A 369 -10.88 50.09 18.96
CA ASP A 369 -10.62 50.68 17.65
C ASP A 369 -11.29 52.05 17.50
N THR A 370 -10.67 52.95 16.73
CA THR A 370 -11.18 54.31 16.54
C THR A 370 -11.73 54.51 15.13
N VAL A 371 -13.06 54.41 14.99
CA VAL A 371 -13.78 54.64 13.74
C VAL A 371 -13.58 56.08 13.31
N THR A 372 -12.80 56.29 12.27
CA THR A 372 -12.70 57.62 11.68
C THR A 372 -13.84 57.81 10.69
N LEU A 373 -14.75 58.74 10.98
CA LEU A 373 -15.72 59.26 10.02
C LEU A 373 -15.06 60.36 9.19
N TYR A 374 -15.37 60.36 7.90
CA TYR A 374 -14.70 61.18 6.90
C TYR A 374 -15.68 62.18 6.28
N ALA A 375 -15.23 63.42 6.13
CA ALA A 375 -15.96 64.45 5.40
C ALA A 375 -16.16 64.00 3.93
N LYS A 376 -17.39 64.02 3.43
CA LYS A 376 -17.71 63.66 2.04
C LYS A 376 -17.53 64.87 1.13
N TRP A 377 -16.94 64.68 -0.06
CA TRP A 377 -16.49 65.78 -0.93
C TRP A 377 -16.87 65.57 -2.41
N LYS A 378 -17.57 66.53 -3.05
CA LYS A 378 -18.00 66.52 -4.48
C LYS A 378 -16.94 67.16 -5.40
N ALA A 379 -16.68 66.62 -6.60
CA ALA A 379 -15.43 66.87 -7.36
C ALA A 379 -15.59 67.56 -8.75
N VAL A 380 -14.52 68.22 -9.23
CA VAL A 380 -14.41 68.95 -10.52
C VAL A 380 -13.77 68.10 -11.65
N LYS A 381 -13.87 68.54 -12.93
CA LYS A 381 -13.71 67.73 -14.18
C LYS A 381 -12.75 68.37 -15.22
N TYR A 382 -12.00 67.55 -15.97
CA TYR A 382 -10.91 67.94 -16.91
C TYR A 382 -10.84 67.07 -18.21
N THR A 383 -10.00 67.41 -19.20
CA THR A 383 -9.99 66.83 -20.58
C THR A 383 -8.67 66.17 -21.04
N ILE A 384 -8.71 65.36 -22.13
CA ILE A 384 -7.60 64.53 -22.66
C ILE A 384 -7.64 64.41 -24.22
N THR A 385 -6.50 64.58 -24.88
CA THR A 385 -6.29 64.42 -26.34
C THR A 385 -5.29 63.30 -26.68
N TYR A 386 -5.52 62.54 -27.77
CA TYR A 386 -4.71 61.38 -28.20
C TYR A 386 -4.13 61.53 -29.61
N TYR A 387 -2.89 61.06 -29.81
CA TYR A 387 -2.17 61.03 -31.08
C TYR A 387 -1.67 59.58 -31.38
N PRO A 388 -2.41 58.77 -32.16
CA PRO A 388 -2.15 57.32 -32.27
C PRO A 388 -1.03 56.92 -33.25
N ARG A 389 -0.38 57.89 -33.92
CA ARG A 389 0.80 57.71 -34.81
C ARG A 389 0.68 56.51 -35.76
N GLY A 390 -0.32 56.56 -36.65
CA GLY A 390 -0.53 55.53 -37.68
C GLY A 390 -1.20 54.23 -37.19
N GLY A 391 -1.82 54.22 -36.02
CA GLY A 391 -2.72 53.16 -35.56
C GLY A 391 -4.17 53.61 -35.45
N LYS A 392 -5.11 52.67 -35.50
CA LYS A 392 -6.56 52.90 -35.34
C LYS A 392 -6.93 52.79 -33.86
N MET A 393 -7.65 53.79 -33.34
CA MET A 393 -8.20 53.74 -31.98
C MET A 393 -9.41 52.79 -31.91
N PRO A 394 -9.71 52.18 -30.74
CA PRO A 394 -10.98 51.50 -30.53
C PRO A 394 -12.15 52.51 -30.58
N LYS A 395 -13.38 52.04 -30.87
CA LYS A 395 -14.55 52.89 -31.20
C LYS A 395 -14.84 54.02 -30.17
N SER A 396 -14.56 53.82 -28.89
CA SER A 396 -14.93 54.76 -27.82
C SER A 396 -13.76 55.09 -26.86
N PRO A 397 -12.80 55.96 -27.25
CA PRO A 397 -11.68 56.35 -26.40
C PRO A 397 -12.08 57.44 -25.39
N LYS A 398 -11.70 57.27 -24.11
CA LYS A 398 -12.10 58.17 -23.01
C LYS A 398 -11.37 59.52 -23.07
N LYS A 399 -12.11 60.60 -23.41
CA LYS A 399 -11.61 61.98 -23.61
C LYS A 399 -11.63 62.89 -22.36
N THR A 400 -12.19 62.46 -21.23
CA THR A 400 -12.30 63.29 -20.00
C THR A 400 -12.00 62.51 -18.73
N TYR A 401 -11.61 63.22 -17.68
CA TYR A 401 -11.30 62.65 -16.36
C TYR A 401 -11.57 63.65 -15.22
N THR A 402 -11.32 63.20 -13.99
CA THR A 402 -11.48 63.96 -12.74
C THR A 402 -10.31 63.57 -11.82
N ALA A 403 -9.95 64.41 -10.84
CA ALA A 403 -8.89 64.10 -9.88
C ALA A 403 -9.06 62.75 -9.13
N ASN A 404 -10.27 62.22 -9.05
CA ASN A 404 -10.57 60.95 -8.36
C ASN A 404 -10.22 59.67 -9.15
N ASN A 405 -10.16 59.71 -10.49
CA ASN A 405 -10.32 58.51 -11.33
C ASN A 405 -9.07 58.16 -12.14
N ALA A 406 -8.42 57.06 -11.76
CA ALA A 406 -7.41 56.40 -12.59
C ALA A 406 -8.06 55.53 -13.68
N PHE A 407 -7.39 55.34 -14.82
CA PHE A 407 -7.81 54.35 -15.84
C PHE A 407 -6.68 53.97 -16.80
N THR A 408 -6.66 52.71 -17.23
CA THR A 408 -5.74 52.19 -18.27
C THR A 408 -6.06 52.82 -19.62
N LEU A 409 -5.05 53.30 -20.34
CA LEU A 409 -5.22 53.95 -21.63
C LEU A 409 -5.64 52.94 -22.72
N PRO A 410 -6.59 53.27 -23.60
CA PRO A 410 -7.12 52.35 -24.61
C PRO A 410 -6.01 51.85 -25.56
N ARG A 411 -6.02 50.57 -25.93
CA ARG A 411 -5.04 50.01 -26.86
C ARG A 411 -5.48 50.22 -28.32
N PRO A 412 -4.73 50.97 -29.15
CA PRO A 412 -4.96 51.04 -30.58
C PRO A 412 -4.49 49.75 -31.27
N THR A 413 -4.83 49.58 -32.55
CA THR A 413 -4.31 48.51 -33.42
C THR A 413 -3.58 49.08 -34.65
N ARG A 414 -2.62 48.32 -35.21
CA ARG A 414 -1.90 48.69 -36.44
C ARG A 414 -1.49 47.43 -37.21
N LYS A 415 -1.90 47.32 -38.48
CA LYS A 415 -1.62 46.16 -39.34
C LYS A 415 -0.10 45.90 -39.42
N GLY A 416 0.34 44.72 -38.98
CA GLY A 416 1.77 44.31 -38.96
C GLY A 416 2.60 44.70 -37.72
N TYR A 417 2.01 45.33 -36.69
CA TYR A 417 2.73 45.80 -35.51
C TYR A 417 2.07 45.39 -34.19
N ASP A 418 2.88 44.91 -33.24
CA ASP A 418 2.54 44.85 -31.82
C ASP A 418 2.55 46.28 -31.23
N PHE A 419 1.63 46.54 -30.30
CA PHE A 419 1.56 47.80 -29.56
C PHE A 419 2.56 47.83 -28.38
N ASP A 420 3.43 48.85 -28.33
CA ASP A 420 4.50 49.00 -27.31
C ASP A 420 4.08 49.88 -26.12
N GLY A 421 3.25 50.91 -26.34
CA GLY A 421 2.68 51.74 -25.27
C GLY A 421 2.31 53.17 -25.67
N TRP A 422 1.77 53.92 -24.70
CA TRP A 422 1.53 55.38 -24.78
C TRP A 422 2.64 56.17 -24.08
N TYR A 423 2.79 57.45 -24.42
CA TYR A 423 3.84 58.36 -23.97
C TYR A 423 3.27 59.78 -23.77
N LYS A 424 3.77 60.54 -22.78
CA LYS A 424 3.30 61.92 -22.51
C LYS A 424 3.79 62.98 -23.50
N THR A 425 4.80 62.68 -24.33
CA THR A 425 5.41 63.64 -25.27
C THR A 425 5.62 63.01 -26.65
N SER A 426 5.69 63.85 -27.69
CA SER A 426 6.01 63.47 -29.08
C SER A 426 7.37 62.76 -29.20
N SER A 427 8.32 63.10 -28.32
CA SER A 427 9.66 62.50 -28.22
C SER A 427 9.72 61.08 -27.66
N LEU A 428 8.59 60.48 -27.26
CA LEU A 428 8.48 59.09 -26.78
C LEU A 428 9.46 58.69 -25.64
N LYS A 429 9.94 59.65 -24.83
CA LYS A 429 10.83 59.37 -23.69
C LYS A 429 10.06 58.86 -22.45
N LYS A 430 8.93 59.50 -22.09
CA LYS A 430 8.18 59.20 -20.84
C LYS A 430 6.94 58.34 -21.10
N ARG A 431 7.08 57.01 -21.00
CA ARG A 431 5.99 56.02 -21.18
C ARG A 431 4.92 56.16 -20.10
N ILE A 432 3.66 55.93 -20.46
CA ILE A 432 2.49 55.95 -19.59
C ILE A 432 1.54 54.81 -20.01
N GLY A 433 1.02 54.05 -19.05
CA GLY A 433 0.01 53.01 -19.31
C GLY A 433 -1.40 53.41 -18.89
N GLU A 434 -1.52 54.42 -18.03
CA GLU A 434 -2.70 54.75 -17.24
C GLU A 434 -2.68 56.24 -16.86
N ILE A 435 -3.86 56.86 -16.70
CA ILE A 435 -3.98 58.10 -15.94
C ILE A 435 -4.03 57.74 -14.45
N LYS A 436 -3.35 58.52 -13.60
CA LYS A 436 -3.29 58.31 -12.14
C LYS A 436 -4.20 59.29 -11.39
N LYS A 437 -4.74 58.83 -10.26
CA LYS A 437 -5.48 59.66 -9.28
C LYS A 437 -4.64 60.87 -8.84
N GLY A 438 -5.29 61.99 -8.55
CA GLY A 438 -4.66 63.26 -8.15
C GLY A 438 -4.22 64.19 -9.28
N ASN A 439 -4.28 63.77 -10.55
CA ASN A 439 -3.99 64.68 -11.67
C ASN A 439 -5.14 65.70 -11.86
N THR A 440 -4.78 66.95 -12.13
CA THR A 440 -5.68 68.09 -12.40
C THR A 440 -5.25 68.83 -13.65
N GLY A 441 -6.17 69.47 -14.38
CA GLY A 441 -5.88 70.12 -15.67
C GLY A 441 -5.87 69.16 -16.86
N ASN A 442 -5.56 69.65 -18.07
CA ASN A 442 -5.83 68.94 -19.34
C ASN A 442 -4.57 68.26 -19.91
N LEU A 443 -4.73 67.20 -20.74
CA LEU A 443 -3.62 66.29 -21.14
C LEU A 443 -3.52 65.99 -22.65
N LYS A 444 -2.31 65.64 -23.13
CA LYS A 444 -1.97 65.20 -24.50
C LYS A 444 -1.13 63.88 -24.46
N LEU A 445 -1.34 62.93 -25.38
CA LEU A 445 -0.75 61.57 -25.34
C LEU A 445 -0.38 60.96 -26.73
N TYR A 446 0.74 60.22 -26.84
CA TYR A 446 1.32 59.72 -28.11
C TYR A 446 1.63 58.20 -28.10
N ALA A 447 1.41 57.47 -29.19
CA ALA A 447 1.59 56.00 -29.27
C ALA A 447 2.95 55.52 -29.82
N LYS A 448 3.34 54.26 -29.51
CA LYS A 448 4.54 53.57 -30.04
C LYS A 448 4.25 52.10 -30.43
N TRP A 449 5.01 51.61 -31.41
CA TRP A 449 4.76 50.36 -32.16
C TRP A 449 6.03 49.51 -32.34
N LYS A 450 5.90 48.19 -32.49
CA LYS A 450 6.99 47.26 -32.84
C LYS A 450 6.54 46.23 -33.88
N LYS A 451 7.25 46.11 -35.01
CA LYS A 451 6.90 45.20 -36.12
C LYS A 451 6.93 43.74 -35.62
N CYS A 452 5.86 42.97 -35.84
CA CYS A 452 5.72 41.61 -35.29
C CYS A 452 5.14 40.64 -36.32
N THR A 453 5.96 39.68 -36.76
CA THR A 453 5.66 38.81 -37.93
C THR A 453 6.04 37.34 -37.73
N THR A 454 6.56 36.95 -36.56
CA THR A 454 7.09 35.58 -36.36
C THR A 454 5.95 34.57 -36.13
N LYS A 455 5.70 33.73 -37.13
CA LYS A 455 4.75 32.60 -37.08
C LYS A 455 5.13 31.60 -35.97
N ALA A 456 4.14 30.96 -35.36
CA ALA A 456 4.33 29.96 -34.32
C ALA A 456 4.73 28.60 -34.92
N THR A 457 6.03 28.30 -35.00
CA THR A 457 6.56 27.06 -35.57
C THR A 457 7.32 26.21 -34.54
N LYS A 458 7.32 24.89 -34.74
CA LYS A 458 8.16 23.95 -33.98
C LYS A 458 9.63 24.28 -34.24
N GLY A 459 10.42 24.46 -33.17
CA GLY A 459 11.78 24.98 -33.22
C GLY A 459 11.91 26.45 -32.78
N SER A 460 10.80 27.20 -32.68
CA SER A 460 10.79 28.57 -32.13
C SER A 460 11.26 28.65 -30.67
N ALA A 461 11.10 27.57 -29.90
CA ALA A 461 11.56 27.44 -28.52
C ALA A 461 12.46 26.21 -28.33
N LYS A 462 13.51 26.32 -27.53
CA LYS A 462 14.38 25.20 -27.13
C LYS A 462 14.25 24.96 -25.63
N ILE A 463 13.86 23.75 -25.21
CA ILE A 463 14.01 23.32 -23.82
C ILE A 463 15.51 23.16 -23.55
N THR A 464 16.02 23.85 -22.52
CA THR A 464 17.44 23.85 -22.13
C THR A 464 17.70 23.04 -20.87
N SER A 465 16.66 22.72 -20.10
CA SER A 465 16.73 21.80 -18.96
C SER A 465 15.33 21.26 -18.66
N CYS A 466 15.20 19.95 -18.48
CA CYS A 466 14.02 19.29 -17.92
C CYS A 466 14.54 18.24 -16.93
N LYS A 467 14.49 18.52 -15.62
CA LYS A 467 15.12 17.68 -14.59
C LYS A 467 14.56 17.94 -13.18
N ALA A 468 14.74 16.97 -12.29
CA ALA A 468 14.54 17.19 -10.87
C ALA A 468 15.67 18.09 -10.31
N THR A 469 15.30 19.03 -9.44
CA THR A 469 16.20 20.05 -8.87
C THR A 469 16.34 19.98 -7.35
N GLY A 470 15.54 19.13 -6.71
CA GLY A 470 15.63 18.79 -5.30
C GLY A 470 14.48 17.85 -4.92
N THR A 471 14.44 17.43 -3.65
CA THR A 471 13.36 16.56 -3.15
C THR A 471 12.00 17.19 -3.41
N GLY A 472 11.12 16.44 -4.08
CA GLY A 472 9.80 16.87 -4.53
C GLY A 472 9.76 18.03 -5.53
N LYS A 473 10.87 18.41 -6.18
CA LYS A 473 10.98 19.61 -7.05
C LYS A 473 11.46 19.27 -8.47
N VAL A 474 10.69 19.70 -9.46
CA VAL A 474 11.03 19.61 -10.89
C VAL A 474 11.14 21.02 -11.48
N THR A 475 12.17 21.26 -12.29
CA THR A 475 12.35 22.55 -13.00
C THR A 475 12.52 22.32 -14.49
N VAL A 476 11.71 23.04 -15.28
CA VAL A 476 11.83 23.09 -16.75
C VAL A 476 12.26 24.49 -17.17
N LYS A 477 13.36 24.60 -17.93
CA LYS A 477 13.88 25.86 -18.48
C LYS A 477 13.86 25.82 -20.00
N ALA A 478 13.56 26.95 -20.63
CA ALA A 478 13.55 27.08 -22.08
C ALA A 478 13.96 28.48 -22.55
N THR A 479 14.42 28.56 -23.81
CA THR A 479 14.80 29.81 -24.49
C THR A 479 14.01 29.99 -25.79
N ILE A 480 13.70 31.24 -26.12
CA ILE A 480 12.92 31.65 -27.29
C ILE A 480 13.60 32.87 -27.93
N LYS A 481 14.04 32.76 -29.19
CA LYS A 481 14.85 33.81 -29.86
C LYS A 481 14.05 35.07 -30.21
N LYS A 482 12.84 34.92 -30.75
CA LYS A 482 11.95 36.02 -31.20
C LYS A 482 10.59 35.89 -30.50
N ARG A 483 9.91 37.00 -30.16
CA ARG A 483 8.57 36.95 -29.55
C ARG A 483 7.59 36.31 -30.54
N ILE A 484 6.87 35.29 -30.10
CA ILE A 484 5.94 34.55 -30.97
C ILE A 484 4.51 35.11 -30.84
N ALA A 485 3.84 35.25 -31.98
CA ALA A 485 2.43 35.63 -32.04
C ALA A 485 1.53 34.53 -31.44
N SER A 486 0.63 34.90 -30.54
CA SER A 486 -0.39 34.02 -29.94
C SER A 486 -1.60 34.85 -29.51
N SER A 487 -2.67 34.19 -29.05
CA SER A 487 -3.88 34.85 -28.56
C SER A 487 -3.71 35.56 -27.19
N ASP A 488 -2.52 35.51 -26.59
CA ASP A 488 -2.26 35.97 -25.22
C ASP A 488 -0.79 36.37 -24.99
N ASP A 489 -0.45 36.72 -23.74
CA ASP A 489 0.91 37.10 -23.31
C ASP A 489 1.70 35.96 -22.64
N TYR A 490 1.31 34.71 -22.84
CA TYR A 490 1.89 33.54 -22.16
C TYR A 490 2.66 32.58 -23.08
N TYR A 491 3.65 31.91 -22.50
CA TYR A 491 4.16 30.61 -22.95
C TYR A 491 3.68 29.54 -21.96
N TYR A 492 3.30 28.38 -22.50
CA TYR A 492 2.76 27.25 -21.74
C TYR A 492 3.76 26.11 -21.68
N LEU A 493 3.87 25.48 -20.51
CA LEU A 493 4.39 24.13 -20.38
C LEU A 493 3.21 23.17 -20.58
N VAL A 494 3.36 22.18 -21.47
CA VAL A 494 2.30 21.23 -21.79
C VAL A 494 2.76 19.79 -21.61
N TYR A 495 1.85 18.93 -21.13
CA TYR A 495 2.05 17.48 -21.10
C TYR A 495 1.94 16.92 -22.52
N MET A 496 2.86 16.01 -22.85
CA MET A 496 2.96 15.35 -24.14
C MET A 496 2.66 13.85 -23.96
N ASN A 497 1.83 13.26 -24.82
CA ASN A 497 1.70 11.81 -24.86
C ASN A 497 3.04 11.21 -25.34
N PRO A 498 3.65 10.27 -24.60
CA PRO A 498 4.98 9.72 -24.92
C PRO A 498 4.99 8.85 -26.18
N MET A 499 3.87 8.21 -26.51
CA MET A 499 3.74 7.28 -27.63
C MET A 499 3.37 7.98 -28.94
N SER A 500 2.48 8.97 -28.90
CA SER A 500 2.02 9.73 -30.09
C SER A 500 2.67 11.10 -30.27
N GLN A 501 3.45 11.57 -29.29
CA GLN A 501 4.10 12.90 -29.26
C GLN A 501 3.12 14.10 -29.38
N ASN A 502 1.82 13.87 -29.22
CA ASN A 502 0.79 14.91 -29.26
C ASN A 502 0.64 15.65 -27.91
N VAL A 503 0.26 16.93 -27.97
CA VAL A 503 -0.10 17.74 -26.80
C VAL A 503 -1.41 17.23 -26.22
N TYR A 504 -1.47 16.95 -24.90
CA TYR A 504 -2.71 16.53 -24.23
C TYR A 504 -3.34 17.65 -23.40
N LYS A 505 -2.59 18.24 -22.45
CA LYS A 505 -3.10 19.28 -21.54
C LYS A 505 -1.99 20.22 -21.07
N ALA A 506 -2.33 21.39 -20.55
CA ALA A 506 -1.37 22.31 -19.95
C ALA A 506 -0.90 21.82 -18.56
N ALA A 507 0.36 22.11 -18.23
CA ALA A 507 0.98 21.83 -16.92
C ALA A 507 1.23 23.12 -16.12
N ALA A 508 1.64 24.20 -16.79
CA ALA A 508 1.90 25.52 -16.20
C ALA A 508 1.93 26.61 -17.29
N LYS A 509 1.94 27.90 -16.92
CA LYS A 509 2.10 29.05 -17.83
C LYS A 509 3.00 30.15 -17.24
N VAL A 510 3.68 30.91 -18.08
CA VAL A 510 4.56 32.04 -17.71
C VAL A 510 4.49 33.15 -18.77
N TYR A 511 4.72 34.41 -18.37
CA TYR A 511 4.73 35.53 -19.32
C TYR A 511 5.83 35.41 -20.39
N LYS A 512 5.56 35.90 -21.60
CA LYS A 512 6.50 35.89 -22.74
C LYS A 512 7.80 36.63 -22.43
N LYS A 513 8.88 35.86 -22.24
CA LYS A 513 10.28 36.31 -22.11
C LYS A 513 11.18 35.47 -23.02
N THR A 514 12.39 35.95 -23.34
CA THR A 514 13.37 35.20 -24.16
C THR A 514 14.04 34.04 -23.41
N LYS A 515 14.07 34.10 -22.07
CA LYS A 515 14.45 33.03 -21.16
C LYS A 515 13.27 32.79 -20.20
N ILE A 516 12.80 31.55 -20.08
CA ILE A 516 11.68 31.17 -19.20
C ILE A 516 12.03 29.99 -18.30
N THR A 517 11.33 29.85 -17.17
CA THR A 517 11.50 28.77 -16.20
C THR A 517 10.16 28.46 -15.54
N PHE A 518 9.85 27.17 -15.43
CA PHE A 518 8.72 26.61 -14.69
C PHE A 518 9.28 25.81 -13.52
N ASN A 519 8.68 25.98 -12.34
CA ASN A 519 8.99 25.18 -11.14
C ASN A 519 7.71 24.45 -10.73
N LEU A 520 7.80 23.15 -10.49
CA LEU A 520 6.68 22.24 -10.23
C LEU A 520 6.98 21.45 -8.95
N LYS A 521 5.99 21.23 -8.08
CA LYS A 521 6.16 20.40 -6.87
C LYS A 521 5.46 19.06 -7.02
N THR A 522 6.12 17.95 -6.74
CA THR A 522 5.48 16.62 -6.85
C THR A 522 4.42 16.37 -5.78
N SER A 523 4.41 17.18 -4.71
CA SER A 523 3.31 17.26 -3.72
C SER A 523 2.01 17.83 -4.29
N GLU A 524 2.06 18.58 -5.39
CA GLU A 524 0.89 19.11 -6.11
C GLU A 524 0.40 18.10 -7.17
N ASN A 525 1.34 17.38 -7.79
CA ASN A 525 1.08 16.23 -8.66
C ASN A 525 2.35 15.37 -8.81
N GLN A 526 2.33 14.12 -8.35
CA GLN A 526 3.48 13.20 -8.49
C GLN A 526 3.84 12.96 -9.97
N GLY A 527 2.85 12.96 -10.87
CA GLY A 527 3.05 12.83 -12.31
C GLY A 527 3.90 13.92 -12.95
N TYR A 528 4.22 15.02 -12.25
CA TYR A 528 5.21 16.00 -12.74
C TYR A 528 6.62 15.41 -12.91
N VAL A 529 7.02 14.37 -12.15
CA VAL A 529 8.36 13.78 -12.25
C VAL A 529 8.45 12.67 -13.31
N THR A 530 7.35 11.98 -13.58
CA THR A 530 7.25 10.87 -14.55
C THR A 530 7.13 11.36 -16.00
N SER A 531 6.53 12.54 -16.19
CA SER A 531 5.99 13.05 -17.45
C SER A 531 7.01 13.50 -18.51
N MET A 532 6.49 13.65 -19.74
CA MET A 532 7.14 14.30 -20.87
C MET A 532 6.51 15.68 -21.13
N PHE A 533 7.35 16.70 -21.32
CA PHE A 533 6.90 18.08 -21.51
C PHE A 533 7.31 18.70 -22.84
N GLY A 534 6.53 19.69 -23.29
CA GLY A 534 6.82 20.59 -24.40
C GLY A 534 6.50 22.05 -24.05
N ILE A 535 7.00 23.00 -24.85
CA ILE A 535 6.67 24.43 -24.75
C ILE A 535 5.70 24.80 -25.86
N ALA A 536 4.60 25.50 -25.53
CA ALA A 536 3.54 25.85 -26.47
C ALA A 536 3.07 27.31 -26.32
N VAL A 537 2.28 27.77 -27.30
CA VAL A 537 1.46 28.99 -27.25
C VAL A 537 0.00 28.65 -27.52
N LYS A 538 -0.93 29.46 -26.99
CA LYS A 538 -2.36 29.32 -27.29
C LYS A 538 -2.74 30.16 -28.52
N LYS A 539 -3.30 29.56 -29.57
CA LYS A 539 -3.83 30.26 -30.75
C LYS A 539 -5.19 29.65 -31.11
N SER A 540 -6.20 30.49 -31.31
CA SER A 540 -7.56 30.05 -31.67
C SER A 540 -8.07 28.92 -30.74
N GLY A 541 -7.92 29.11 -29.43
CA GLY A 541 -8.28 28.13 -28.40
C GLY A 541 -7.27 26.98 -28.19
N LYS A 542 -6.55 26.54 -29.24
CA LYS A 542 -5.69 25.34 -29.23
C LYS A 542 -4.24 25.64 -28.83
N TYR A 543 -3.51 24.61 -28.36
CA TYR A 543 -2.09 24.71 -28.02
C TYR A 543 -1.21 24.31 -29.20
N HIS A 544 -0.37 25.23 -29.68
CA HIS A 544 0.59 25.00 -30.76
C HIS A 544 2.00 24.83 -30.17
N LEU A 545 2.61 23.67 -30.41
CA LEU A 545 3.93 23.30 -29.90
C LEU A 545 5.05 24.10 -30.58
N LEU A 546 5.91 24.74 -29.79
CA LEU A 546 7.05 25.53 -30.24
C LEU A 546 8.40 24.82 -30.10
N SER A 547 8.49 23.73 -29.33
CA SER A 547 9.75 23.04 -29.01
C SER A 547 9.77 21.57 -29.41
N GLY A 548 10.95 20.95 -29.33
CA GLY A 548 11.04 19.51 -29.09
C GLY A 548 10.49 19.13 -27.71
N THR A 549 10.26 17.83 -27.50
CA THR A 549 9.75 17.27 -26.25
C THR A 549 10.90 16.81 -25.35
N SER A 550 10.66 16.70 -24.04
CA SER A 550 11.67 16.21 -23.08
C SER A 550 11.02 15.62 -21.84
N TYR A 551 11.39 14.38 -21.49
CA TYR A 551 11.12 13.82 -20.17
C TYR A 551 11.89 14.60 -19.10
N VAL A 552 11.35 14.61 -17.87
CA VAL A 552 12.13 15.01 -16.69
C VAL A 552 13.29 14.04 -16.52
N ASN A 553 14.53 14.51 -16.60
CA ASN A 553 15.70 13.68 -16.31
C ASN A 553 15.91 13.53 -14.79
N ASN A 554 16.76 12.57 -14.40
CA ASN A 554 17.24 12.32 -13.03
C ASN A 554 16.16 12.27 -11.91
N PRO A 555 15.10 11.43 -12.05
CA PRO A 555 14.02 11.33 -11.06
C PRO A 555 14.53 11.03 -9.64
N GLU A 556 15.67 10.35 -9.50
CA GLU A 556 16.31 10.08 -8.21
C GLU A 556 16.70 11.32 -7.39
N LYS A 557 16.74 12.53 -8.00
CA LYS A 557 16.92 13.78 -7.26
C LYS A 557 15.65 14.31 -6.60
N ALA A 558 14.48 13.84 -7.04
CA ALA A 558 13.18 14.16 -6.43
C ALA A 558 12.89 13.31 -5.17
N ALA A 559 13.60 12.20 -4.98
CA ALA A 559 13.47 11.28 -3.85
C ALA A 559 13.51 11.95 -2.47
N SER A 560 12.71 11.44 -1.55
CA SER A 560 12.74 11.75 -0.11
C SER A 560 13.66 10.77 0.62
N ASN A 561 13.56 9.47 0.32
CA ASN A 561 14.52 8.47 0.77
C ASN A 561 15.78 8.51 -0.12
N LYS A 562 16.92 8.84 0.48
CA LYS A 562 18.24 8.87 -0.18
C LYS A 562 19.27 7.93 0.48
N SER A 563 18.80 6.98 1.30
CA SER A 563 19.64 5.98 1.96
C SER A 563 20.50 5.24 0.93
N LYS A 564 21.75 4.90 1.29
CA LYS A 564 22.59 4.04 0.43
C LYS A 564 21.92 2.67 0.27
N TYR A 565 22.03 2.07 -0.91
CA TYR A 565 21.64 0.67 -1.11
C TYR A 565 22.49 -0.21 -0.20
N LYS A 566 21.86 -0.92 0.74
CA LYS A 566 22.51 -1.92 1.59
C LYS A 566 22.44 -3.28 0.90
N PRO A 567 23.56 -3.92 0.50
CA PRO A 567 23.56 -5.36 0.28
C PRO A 567 23.31 -6.07 1.62
N GLY A 568 22.58 -7.19 1.61
CA GLY A 568 22.41 -8.02 2.80
C GLY A 568 23.72 -8.69 3.20
N LYS A 569 23.83 -9.11 4.47
CA LYS A 569 25.02 -9.85 4.99
C LYS A 569 25.33 -11.14 4.23
N THR A 570 24.36 -11.66 3.47
CA THR A 570 24.48 -12.84 2.61
C THR A 570 23.65 -12.63 1.34
N LYS A 571 23.93 -13.41 0.30
CA LYS A 571 23.08 -13.50 -0.90
C LYS A 571 21.81 -14.33 -0.68
N LYS A 572 21.77 -15.12 0.41
CA LYS A 572 20.70 -16.07 0.74
C LYS A 572 19.35 -15.37 0.90
N GLY A 573 18.37 -15.81 0.11
CA GLY A 573 17.02 -15.29 0.09
C GLY A 573 15.96 -16.35 -0.16
N ILE A 574 14.74 -16.02 0.20
CA ILE A 574 13.57 -16.87 0.00
C ILE A 574 12.42 -16.02 -0.53
N GLN A 575 11.59 -16.62 -1.38
CA GLN A 575 10.31 -16.08 -1.81
C GLN A 575 9.30 -16.24 -0.67
N PHE A 576 8.74 -15.11 -0.23
CA PHE A 576 7.66 -15.05 0.74
C PHE A 576 6.38 -15.62 0.13
N SER A 577 5.72 -16.50 0.87
CA SER A 577 4.40 -17.05 0.57
C SER A 577 3.32 -16.44 1.47
N SER A 578 3.43 -16.61 2.79
CA SER A 578 2.35 -16.31 3.74
C SER A 578 2.79 -15.55 5.00
N THR A 579 3.92 -15.91 5.62
CA THR A 579 4.37 -15.35 6.90
C THR A 579 5.82 -14.87 6.85
N LEU A 580 6.18 -13.95 7.74
CA LEU A 580 7.57 -13.49 7.86
C LEU A 580 8.49 -14.57 8.43
N ASP A 581 7.94 -15.54 9.17
CA ASP A 581 8.72 -16.59 9.82
C ASP A 581 9.33 -17.59 8.83
N GLU A 582 8.76 -17.74 7.62
CA GLU A 582 9.41 -18.39 6.47
C GLU A 582 10.81 -17.80 6.20
N VAL A 583 10.93 -16.47 6.31
CA VAL A 583 12.17 -15.72 6.06
C VAL A 583 13.12 -15.77 7.26
N LEU A 584 12.57 -15.69 8.48
CA LEU A 584 13.35 -15.62 9.72
C LEU A 584 13.88 -16.99 10.16
N SER A 585 13.05 -18.04 10.10
CA SER A 585 13.43 -19.42 10.48
C SER A 585 14.61 -19.95 9.66
N CYS A 586 14.68 -19.56 8.38
CA CYS A 586 15.75 -19.87 7.42
C CYS A 586 17.02 -19.00 7.57
N ASP A 587 17.02 -18.01 8.45
CA ASP A 587 18.02 -16.93 8.53
C ASP A 587 18.28 -16.22 7.18
N ALA A 588 17.27 -16.06 6.32
CA ALA A 588 17.44 -15.36 5.05
C ALA A 588 17.76 -13.85 5.26
N LYS A 589 18.48 -13.24 4.31
CA LYS A 589 18.79 -11.79 4.31
C LYS A 589 18.42 -11.07 3.00
N GLN A 590 17.83 -11.79 2.05
CA GLN A 590 16.97 -11.24 1.00
C GLN A 590 15.55 -11.79 1.21
N ASN A 591 14.54 -10.98 0.95
CA ASN A 591 13.13 -11.40 0.87
C ASN A 591 12.62 -11.05 -0.54
N PHE A 592 11.83 -11.92 -1.15
CA PHE A 592 11.23 -11.71 -2.47
C PHE A 592 9.70 -11.80 -2.37
N MET A 593 8.99 -10.82 -2.93
CA MET A 593 7.53 -10.70 -2.81
C MET A 593 6.87 -10.44 -4.18
N ASN A 594 5.73 -11.07 -4.44
CA ASN A 594 4.94 -10.83 -5.65
C ASN A 594 3.85 -9.80 -5.40
N PHE A 595 3.77 -8.77 -6.27
CA PHE A 595 2.70 -7.77 -6.29
C PHE A 595 1.95 -7.86 -7.62
N THR A 596 0.75 -8.43 -7.59
CA THR A 596 -0.17 -8.41 -8.74
C THR A 596 -0.86 -7.05 -8.86
N VAL A 597 -1.54 -6.78 -9.98
CA VAL A 597 -2.34 -5.56 -10.16
C VAL A 597 -3.66 -5.65 -9.41
N SER A 598 -4.27 -6.84 -9.33
CA SER A 598 -5.41 -7.11 -8.44
C SER A 598 -5.13 -6.70 -6.99
N MET A 599 -3.98 -7.08 -6.42
CA MET A 599 -3.58 -6.68 -5.06
C MET A 599 -3.53 -5.15 -4.87
N VAL A 600 -3.18 -4.38 -5.91
CA VAL A 600 -3.00 -2.93 -5.80
C VAL A 600 -4.29 -2.14 -6.10
N CYS A 601 -5.13 -2.58 -7.03
CA CYS A 601 -6.29 -1.78 -7.48
C CYS A 601 -7.66 -2.47 -7.51
N ASN A 602 -7.77 -3.78 -7.22
CA ASN A 602 -9.08 -4.39 -7.06
C ASN A 602 -9.74 -3.91 -5.77
N ASN A 603 -11.00 -3.45 -5.83
CA ASN A 603 -11.76 -2.86 -4.72
C ASN A 603 -11.02 -1.74 -3.93
N GLY A 604 -10.14 -1.00 -4.60
CA GLY A 604 -9.32 0.04 -3.98
C GLY A 604 -10.12 1.16 -3.31
N THR A 605 -9.76 1.52 -2.08
CA THR A 605 -10.41 2.56 -1.27
C THR A 605 -9.54 3.80 -1.02
N VAL A 606 -8.21 3.70 -1.14
CA VAL A 606 -7.26 4.78 -0.83
C VAL A 606 -7.15 5.75 -2.01
N PRO A 607 -7.55 7.03 -1.88
CA PRO A 607 -7.53 7.99 -2.98
C PRO A 607 -6.10 8.49 -3.29
N TYR A 608 -5.66 8.30 -4.53
CA TYR A 608 -4.36 8.74 -5.02
C TYR A 608 -4.50 9.71 -6.21
N LYS A 609 -3.95 10.92 -6.08
CA LYS A 609 -4.00 11.96 -7.12
C LYS A 609 -2.81 11.89 -8.06
N TYR A 610 -3.06 11.56 -9.33
CA TYR A 610 -2.04 11.46 -10.38
C TYR A 610 -2.49 12.19 -11.66
N ASN A 611 -1.65 13.08 -12.18
CA ASN A 611 -1.86 13.88 -13.39
C ASN A 611 -3.22 14.61 -13.47
N GLY A 612 -3.75 15.02 -12.30
CA GLY A 612 -5.02 15.74 -12.16
C GLY A 612 -6.27 14.86 -12.12
N LYS A 613 -6.11 13.54 -12.04
CA LYS A 613 -7.18 12.55 -11.78
C LYS A 613 -7.00 11.96 -10.39
N THR A 614 -8.10 11.51 -9.78
CA THR A 614 -8.07 10.63 -8.60
C THR A 614 -8.22 9.19 -9.08
N TYR A 615 -7.35 8.32 -8.59
CA TYR A 615 -7.43 6.87 -8.68
C TYR A 615 -7.66 6.31 -7.27
N TYR A 616 -8.14 5.08 -7.15
CA TYR A 616 -8.30 4.42 -5.85
C TYR A 616 -7.54 3.09 -5.84
N PHE A 617 -6.82 2.83 -4.74
CA PHE A 617 -5.91 1.70 -4.59
C PHE A 617 -6.02 1.08 -3.18
N ASN A 618 -5.42 -0.09 -2.97
CA ASN A 618 -5.39 -0.77 -1.67
C ASN A 618 -4.25 -0.24 -0.78
N GLY A 619 -4.46 -0.19 0.52
CA GLY A 619 -3.47 0.28 1.50
C GLY A 619 -2.21 -0.60 1.60
N MET A 620 -2.34 -1.89 1.21
CA MET A 620 -1.29 -2.92 1.24
C MET A 620 -0.60 -3.07 2.61
N ASP A 621 -1.37 -2.93 3.69
CA ASP A 621 -0.84 -2.75 5.04
C ASP A 621 -0.06 -3.98 5.57
N ILE A 622 -0.50 -5.21 5.30
CA ILE A 622 0.25 -6.44 5.65
C ILE A 622 1.62 -6.46 4.96
N TYR A 623 1.65 -6.22 3.64
CA TYR A 623 2.89 -6.14 2.88
C TYR A 623 3.80 -5.00 3.36
N ARG A 624 3.23 -3.86 3.76
CA ARG A 624 3.99 -2.76 4.38
C ARG A 624 4.57 -3.15 5.74
N GLN A 625 3.82 -3.87 6.59
CA GLN A 625 4.35 -4.39 7.85
C GLN A 625 5.54 -5.34 7.60
N ILE A 626 5.40 -6.29 6.69
CA ILE A 626 6.49 -7.22 6.30
C ILE A 626 7.72 -6.46 5.77
N VAL A 627 7.53 -5.47 4.90
CA VAL A 627 8.64 -4.64 4.37
C VAL A 627 9.32 -3.83 5.47
N MET A 628 8.56 -3.19 6.36
CA MET A 628 9.11 -2.46 7.51
C MET A 628 9.92 -3.39 8.43
N GLU A 629 9.40 -4.58 8.72
CA GLU A 629 10.02 -5.54 9.65
C GLU A 629 11.30 -6.18 9.06
N CYS A 630 11.30 -6.42 7.75
CA CYS A 630 12.50 -6.74 6.97
C CYS A 630 13.53 -5.59 7.01
N ASN A 631 13.10 -4.35 6.77
CA ASN A 631 13.99 -3.18 6.76
C ASN A 631 14.67 -2.96 8.12
N LYS A 632 13.95 -3.13 9.24
CA LYS A 632 14.51 -3.11 10.62
C LYS A 632 15.65 -4.13 10.79
N ARG A 633 15.46 -5.36 10.29
CA ARG A 633 16.44 -6.45 10.36
C ARG A 633 17.56 -6.36 9.30
N ASN A 634 17.57 -5.33 8.46
CA ASN A 634 18.45 -5.20 7.30
C ASN A 634 18.32 -6.35 6.28
N ILE A 635 17.13 -6.96 6.20
CA ILE A 635 16.76 -7.90 5.14
C ILE A 635 16.41 -7.08 3.89
N VAL A 636 17.04 -7.42 2.77
CA VAL A 636 16.86 -6.71 1.48
C VAL A 636 15.59 -7.21 0.80
N VAL A 637 14.58 -6.33 0.68
CA VAL A 637 13.35 -6.70 -0.02
C VAL A 637 13.48 -6.48 -1.53
N THR A 638 13.10 -7.51 -2.28
CA THR A 638 12.85 -7.53 -3.72
C THR A 638 11.34 -7.68 -3.95
N ALA A 639 10.76 -6.92 -4.88
CA ALA A 639 9.37 -7.09 -5.28
C ALA A 639 9.21 -7.21 -6.81
N GLN A 640 8.38 -8.16 -7.25
CA GLN A 640 8.03 -8.36 -8.66
C GLN A 640 6.63 -7.81 -8.93
N VAL A 641 6.51 -6.89 -9.88
CA VAL A 641 5.25 -6.22 -10.22
C VAL A 641 4.69 -6.80 -11.52
N MET A 642 3.49 -7.37 -11.47
CA MET A 642 2.91 -8.19 -12.55
C MET A 642 1.45 -7.80 -12.82
N LEU A 643 1.05 -7.80 -14.09
CA LEU A 643 -0.32 -7.50 -14.52
C LEU A 643 -1.08 -8.82 -14.76
N ASP A 644 -1.89 -9.22 -13.81
CA ASP A 644 -2.81 -10.36 -13.88
C ASP A 644 -4.13 -10.01 -14.60
N TRP A 645 -4.95 -11.03 -14.90
CA TRP A 645 -6.32 -10.82 -15.38
C TRP A 645 -7.25 -10.40 -14.25
N THR A 646 -7.33 -9.10 -13.96
CA THR A 646 -8.31 -8.57 -13.01
C THR A 646 -9.59 -8.07 -13.72
N PRO A 647 -10.78 -8.62 -13.41
CA PRO A 647 -12.06 -8.10 -13.90
C PRO A 647 -12.23 -6.60 -13.64
N GLY A 648 -12.88 -5.87 -14.56
CA GLY A 648 -12.99 -4.41 -14.50
C GLY A 648 -11.69 -3.62 -14.73
N GLN A 649 -10.51 -4.27 -14.73
CA GLN A 649 -9.21 -3.63 -14.95
C GLN A 649 -8.53 -4.05 -16.28
N THR A 650 -9.17 -4.91 -17.08
CA THR A 650 -8.66 -5.41 -18.38
C THR A 650 -8.32 -4.30 -19.39
N ASP A 651 -8.76 -3.06 -19.15
CA ASP A 651 -8.30 -1.87 -19.86
C ASP A 651 -6.77 -1.69 -19.80
N LEU A 652 -6.13 -2.11 -18.69
CA LEU A 652 -4.68 -2.12 -18.47
C LEU A 652 -3.94 -3.13 -19.33
N ILE A 653 -4.61 -4.19 -19.81
CA ILE A 653 -4.02 -5.20 -20.71
C ILE A 653 -4.02 -4.65 -22.14
N ALA A 654 -2.91 -4.83 -22.87
CA ALA A 654 -2.76 -4.41 -24.25
C ALA A 654 -3.85 -5.08 -25.13
N PRO A 655 -4.57 -4.36 -26.01
CA PRO A 655 -5.74 -4.91 -26.70
C PRO A 655 -5.50 -6.23 -27.44
N LYS A 656 -4.33 -6.40 -28.06
CA LYS A 656 -3.92 -7.63 -28.77
C LYS A 656 -3.55 -8.82 -27.86
N ALA A 657 -3.60 -8.64 -26.55
CA ALA A 657 -3.29 -9.62 -25.51
C ALA A 657 -4.49 -9.87 -24.55
N ARG A 658 -5.70 -9.40 -24.89
CA ARG A 658 -6.89 -9.57 -24.03
C ARG A 658 -7.58 -10.92 -24.25
N VAL A 659 -6.97 -11.99 -23.77
CA VAL A 659 -7.55 -13.33 -23.74
C VAL A 659 -7.45 -13.85 -22.31
N ALA A 660 -8.59 -14.15 -21.66
CA ALA A 660 -8.60 -14.67 -20.31
C ALA A 660 -7.92 -16.04 -20.23
N GLY A 661 -7.24 -16.35 -19.12
CA GLY A 661 -6.55 -17.63 -18.90
C GLY A 661 -5.29 -17.89 -19.76
N ALA A 662 -5.05 -17.12 -20.82
CA ALA A 662 -3.99 -17.39 -21.79
C ALA A 662 -2.54 -17.33 -21.24
N ALA A 663 -2.33 -16.66 -20.11
CA ALA A 663 -1.17 -16.82 -19.21
C ALA A 663 -1.53 -16.20 -17.84
N PRO A 664 -0.74 -16.43 -16.77
CA PRO A 664 -0.96 -15.78 -15.47
C PRO A 664 -0.84 -14.26 -15.52
N TYR A 665 0.07 -13.72 -16.36
CA TYR A 665 0.31 -12.27 -16.46
C TYR A 665 0.37 -11.78 -17.93
N TYR A 666 0.27 -10.46 -18.11
CA TYR A 666 -0.10 -9.83 -19.38
C TYR A 666 0.71 -8.57 -19.73
N SER A 667 0.79 -8.30 -21.04
CA SER A 667 1.40 -7.08 -21.60
C SER A 667 0.59 -5.81 -21.31
N TRP A 668 1.26 -4.75 -20.87
CA TRP A 668 0.64 -3.46 -20.52
C TRP A 668 0.15 -2.62 -21.73
N ASN A 669 -1.04 -2.04 -21.59
CA ASN A 669 -1.65 -1.08 -22.52
C ASN A 669 -1.03 0.32 -22.41
N VAL A 670 0.12 0.50 -23.04
CA VAL A 670 0.81 1.80 -23.07
C VAL A 670 0.29 2.77 -24.14
N THR A 671 -0.54 2.31 -25.09
CA THR A 671 -1.01 3.13 -26.22
C THR A 671 -2.22 3.99 -25.84
N SER A 672 -3.17 3.44 -25.07
CA SER A 672 -4.28 4.20 -24.51
C SER A 672 -3.79 5.31 -23.55
N ASN A 673 -4.44 6.47 -23.56
CA ASN A 673 -4.14 7.54 -22.60
C ASN A 673 -4.64 7.22 -21.19
N SER A 674 -5.83 6.63 -21.04
CA SER A 674 -6.41 6.30 -19.73
C SER A 674 -5.62 5.20 -19.05
N SER A 675 -5.43 4.08 -19.75
CA SER A 675 -4.79 2.86 -19.25
C SER A 675 -3.31 3.09 -18.92
N ARG A 676 -2.59 3.85 -19.76
CA ARG A 676 -1.21 4.25 -19.47
C ARG A 676 -1.11 5.22 -18.29
N GLU A 677 -1.95 6.25 -18.19
CA GLU A 677 -1.96 7.13 -16.99
C GLU A 677 -2.31 6.33 -15.71
N LYS A 678 -3.16 5.28 -15.80
CA LYS A 678 -3.53 4.37 -14.70
C LYS A 678 -2.38 3.45 -14.29
N MET A 679 -1.66 2.83 -15.23
CA MET A 679 -0.41 2.10 -14.98
C MET A 679 0.66 3.00 -14.34
N GLU A 680 0.89 4.20 -14.89
CA GLU A 680 1.83 5.17 -14.32
C GLU A 680 1.44 5.57 -12.89
N ALA A 681 0.13 5.69 -12.58
CA ALA A 681 -0.38 5.95 -11.24
C ALA A 681 -0.13 4.78 -10.28
N ILE A 682 -0.39 3.53 -10.69
CA ILE A 682 -0.10 2.31 -9.92
C ILE A 682 1.39 2.26 -9.52
N PHE A 683 2.29 2.43 -10.49
CA PHE A 683 3.74 2.42 -10.22
C PHE A 683 4.21 3.59 -9.34
N SER A 684 3.57 4.76 -9.45
CA SER A 684 3.87 5.92 -8.61
C SER A 684 3.31 5.77 -7.18
N TYR A 685 2.19 5.07 -7.02
CA TYR A 685 1.60 4.71 -5.73
C TYR A 685 2.44 3.66 -5.00
N LEU A 686 2.82 2.58 -5.68
CA LEU A 686 3.77 1.58 -5.17
C LEU A 686 5.08 2.23 -4.70
N GLY A 687 5.63 3.16 -5.48
CA GLY A 687 6.79 3.97 -5.07
C GLY A 687 6.54 4.83 -3.83
N MET A 688 5.33 5.37 -3.64
CA MET A 688 4.97 6.22 -2.48
C MET A 688 4.85 5.41 -1.17
N ILE A 689 4.37 4.17 -1.24
CA ILE A 689 4.21 3.31 -0.06
C ILE A 689 5.47 2.48 0.25
N PHE A 690 6.20 2.03 -0.77
CA PHE A 690 7.41 1.21 -0.66
C PHE A 690 8.70 1.94 -1.07
N GLY A 691 8.76 3.26 -0.86
CA GLY A 691 9.93 4.11 -1.15
C GLY A 691 10.30 5.06 -0.01
N ARG A 692 9.80 4.85 1.21
CA ARG A 692 10.05 5.69 2.39
C ARG A 692 11.31 5.23 3.13
N LYS A 693 11.78 5.93 4.17
CA LYS A 693 13.01 5.51 4.89
C LYS A 693 12.78 4.28 5.76
N GLU A 694 11.58 4.21 6.32
CA GLU A 694 11.05 3.20 7.22
C GLU A 694 10.44 1.99 6.49
N CYS A 695 9.98 2.20 5.25
CA CYS A 695 9.30 1.21 4.41
C CYS A 695 9.77 1.35 2.95
N TYR A 696 10.76 0.54 2.54
CA TYR A 696 11.29 0.51 1.18
C TYR A 696 11.57 -0.90 0.64
N VAL A 697 11.17 -1.09 -0.61
CA VAL A 697 11.66 -2.18 -1.48
C VAL A 697 12.94 -1.73 -2.17
N SER A 698 13.97 -2.57 -2.14
CA SER A 698 15.30 -2.26 -2.66
C SER A 698 15.51 -2.65 -4.12
N ASN A 699 14.91 -3.76 -4.53
CA ASN A 699 14.97 -4.30 -5.89
C ASN A 699 13.55 -4.42 -6.46
N TRP A 700 13.30 -3.93 -7.66
CA TRP A 700 12.00 -4.01 -8.33
C TRP A 700 12.12 -4.73 -9.66
N ILE A 701 11.37 -5.79 -9.85
CA ILE A 701 11.27 -6.56 -11.10
C ILE A 701 9.95 -6.21 -11.78
N LEU A 702 9.92 -6.12 -13.10
CA LEU A 702 8.68 -5.94 -13.87
C LEU A 702 8.38 -7.18 -14.71
N GLY A 703 7.20 -7.77 -14.52
CA GLY A 703 6.76 -9.00 -15.19
C GLY A 703 7.51 -10.25 -14.71
N ASN A 704 6.98 -11.43 -15.05
CA ASN A 704 7.72 -12.70 -14.95
C ASN A 704 8.18 -13.17 -16.34
N GLU A 705 9.32 -13.86 -16.38
CA GLU A 705 9.92 -14.54 -17.56
C GLU A 705 9.53 -13.93 -18.91
N ILE A 706 9.94 -12.68 -19.16
CA ILE A 706 9.32 -11.86 -20.23
C ILE A 706 9.76 -12.28 -21.64
N ASN A 707 10.72 -13.19 -21.75
CA ASN A 707 11.07 -13.89 -22.98
C ASN A 707 10.15 -15.09 -23.27
N ASN A 708 9.37 -15.56 -22.28
CA ASN A 708 8.30 -16.54 -22.41
C ASN A 708 6.90 -15.88 -22.27
N PRO A 709 6.45 -15.09 -23.26
CA PRO A 709 5.11 -14.54 -23.32
C PRO A 709 4.02 -15.58 -23.63
N ALA A 710 4.36 -16.85 -23.88
CA ALA A 710 3.37 -17.91 -24.04
C ALA A 710 2.91 -18.43 -22.66
N GLY A 711 3.86 -18.76 -21.79
CA GLY A 711 3.58 -19.27 -20.45
C GLY A 711 3.34 -18.20 -19.38
N TRP A 712 4.00 -17.03 -19.44
CA TRP A 712 4.08 -16.13 -18.28
C TRP A 712 3.69 -14.67 -18.48
N HIS A 713 3.90 -14.08 -19.65
CA HIS A 713 3.71 -12.63 -19.86
C HIS A 713 3.03 -12.32 -21.21
N TYR A 714 1.75 -12.67 -21.30
CA TYR A 714 0.99 -12.78 -22.54
C TYR A 714 1.02 -11.51 -23.39
N LYS A 715 1.40 -11.70 -24.66
CA LYS A 715 1.44 -10.65 -25.70
C LYS A 715 0.35 -10.84 -26.78
N GLY A 716 -0.26 -12.03 -26.85
CA GLY A 716 -1.13 -12.45 -27.96
C GLY A 716 -0.58 -12.08 -29.34
N SER A 717 -1.41 -11.42 -30.15
CA SER A 717 -1.08 -11.02 -31.53
C SER A 717 -0.26 -9.73 -31.64
N MET A 718 0.38 -9.27 -30.55
CA MET A 718 1.41 -8.23 -30.62
C MET A 718 2.65 -8.75 -31.35
N SER A 719 3.19 -7.92 -32.25
CA SER A 719 4.50 -8.15 -32.85
C SER A 719 5.61 -7.85 -31.84
N GLU A 720 6.65 -8.70 -31.85
CA GLU A 720 8.06 -8.39 -31.53
C GLU A 720 8.33 -6.93 -31.11
N LYS A 721 8.36 -6.03 -32.10
CA LYS A 721 8.71 -4.61 -31.96
C LYS A 721 7.71 -3.81 -31.11
N ALA A 722 6.43 -4.20 -31.10
CA ALA A 722 5.40 -3.58 -30.26
C ALA A 722 5.48 -4.10 -28.81
N TYR A 723 5.72 -5.41 -28.63
CA TYR A 723 5.84 -6.07 -27.33
C TYR A 723 7.00 -5.48 -26.50
N PHE A 724 8.24 -5.57 -27.01
CA PHE A 724 9.40 -5.02 -26.29
C PHE A 724 9.34 -3.50 -26.12
N LYS A 725 8.64 -2.77 -27.00
CA LYS A 725 8.42 -1.32 -26.84
C LYS A 725 7.41 -1.01 -25.72
N ALA A 726 6.34 -1.79 -25.59
CA ALA A 726 5.39 -1.66 -24.49
C ALA A 726 6.06 -1.99 -23.15
N TYR A 727 6.77 -3.12 -23.08
CA TYR A 727 7.50 -3.54 -21.89
C TYR A 727 8.59 -2.53 -21.48
N ALA A 728 9.40 -2.03 -22.44
CA ALA A 728 10.41 -1.00 -22.14
C ALA A 728 9.80 0.34 -21.70
N TYR A 729 8.59 0.69 -22.15
CA TYR A 729 7.87 1.86 -21.63
C TYR A 729 7.35 1.64 -20.20
N ALA A 730 6.75 0.48 -19.92
CA ALA A 730 6.31 0.12 -18.57
C ALA A 730 7.50 0.07 -17.59
N PHE A 731 8.65 -0.48 -18.01
CA PHE A 731 9.89 -0.47 -17.23
C PHE A 731 10.36 0.97 -16.90
N ARG A 732 10.31 1.88 -17.88
CA ARG A 732 10.56 3.31 -17.62
C ARG A 732 9.56 3.86 -16.61
N ALA A 733 8.27 3.58 -16.75
CA ALA A 733 7.25 4.10 -15.86
C ALA A 733 7.48 3.63 -14.41
N LEU A 734 7.79 2.34 -14.20
CA LEU A 734 8.15 1.80 -12.88
C LEU A 734 9.44 2.45 -12.34
N TYR A 735 10.49 2.57 -13.17
CA TYR A 735 11.75 3.25 -12.80
C TYR A 735 11.50 4.65 -12.26
N TYR A 736 10.62 5.41 -12.91
CA TYR A 736 10.26 6.75 -12.49
C TYR A 736 9.36 6.78 -11.24
N GLY A 737 8.37 5.89 -11.16
CA GLY A 737 7.51 5.75 -9.99
C GLY A 737 8.32 5.50 -8.71
N VAL A 738 9.16 4.47 -8.70
CA VAL A 738 9.89 4.05 -7.49
C VAL A 738 11.12 4.94 -7.20
N ARG A 739 11.95 5.28 -8.22
CA ARG A 739 13.16 6.08 -7.97
C ARG A 739 12.89 7.55 -7.68
N SER A 740 11.69 8.05 -7.99
CA SER A 740 11.28 9.40 -7.57
C SER A 740 10.97 9.50 -6.07
N GLN A 741 10.87 8.39 -5.35
CA GLN A 741 10.64 8.34 -3.90
C GLN A 741 11.87 7.79 -3.16
N TYR A 742 12.46 6.67 -3.63
CA TYR A 742 13.72 6.10 -3.12
C TYR A 742 14.84 6.14 -4.17
N SER A 743 15.83 7.03 -3.98
CA SER A 743 16.85 7.32 -5.00
C SER A 743 17.70 6.12 -5.41
N ASN A 744 17.89 5.14 -4.51
CA ASN A 744 18.79 3.99 -4.73
C ASN A 744 18.04 2.66 -4.96
N ALA A 745 16.73 2.69 -5.18
CA ALA A 745 15.99 1.55 -5.69
C ALA A 745 16.58 1.08 -7.04
N ARG A 746 16.79 -0.23 -7.16
CA ARG A 746 17.28 -0.90 -8.37
C ARG A 746 16.12 -1.50 -9.15
N LEU A 747 16.22 -1.53 -10.47
CA LEU A 747 15.19 -2.13 -11.34
C LEU A 747 15.74 -3.22 -12.24
N PHE A 748 14.93 -4.25 -12.46
CA PHE A 748 15.27 -5.53 -13.04
C PHE A 748 14.24 -5.95 -14.10
N ILE A 749 14.69 -6.67 -15.13
CA ILE A 749 13.85 -7.44 -16.06
C ILE A 749 13.94 -8.92 -15.69
N CYS A 750 12.85 -9.69 -15.82
CA CYS A 750 12.82 -11.12 -15.47
C CYS A 750 12.95 -12.02 -16.70
N MET A 751 13.74 -13.10 -16.62
CA MET A 751 14.08 -14.00 -17.73
C MET A 751 14.28 -15.43 -17.23
N ASP A 752 13.90 -16.42 -18.04
CA ASP A 752 14.02 -17.86 -17.77
C ASP A 752 15.43 -18.44 -18.10
N ASN A 753 15.58 -19.77 -18.16
CA ASN A 753 16.85 -20.42 -18.52
C ASN A 753 17.09 -20.62 -20.04
N TYR A 754 16.18 -20.23 -20.93
CA TYR A 754 16.23 -20.45 -22.40
C TYR A 754 17.16 -19.45 -23.09
N TRP A 755 18.47 -19.68 -22.99
CA TRP A 755 19.50 -18.70 -23.36
C TRP A 755 19.63 -18.41 -24.87
N ASN A 756 19.75 -19.44 -25.71
CA ASN A 756 19.72 -19.32 -27.19
C ASN A 756 18.50 -20.02 -27.83
N THR A 757 17.83 -20.93 -27.12
CA THR A 757 16.57 -21.57 -27.56
C THR A 757 15.35 -20.80 -27.04
N ALA A 758 14.13 -21.26 -27.32
CA ALA A 758 12.86 -20.69 -26.83
C ALA A 758 11.77 -21.77 -26.77
N VAL A 759 10.76 -21.58 -25.92
CA VAL A 759 9.49 -22.31 -26.04
C VAL A 759 8.66 -21.79 -27.23
N SER A 760 7.68 -22.57 -27.68
CA SER A 760 6.76 -22.13 -28.75
C SER A 760 6.06 -20.80 -28.40
N GLY A 761 5.97 -19.90 -29.38
CA GLY A 761 5.45 -18.54 -29.19
C GLY A 761 6.36 -17.59 -28.38
N GLY A 762 7.50 -18.06 -27.88
CA GLY A 762 8.45 -17.31 -27.08
C GLY A 762 9.70 -16.81 -27.82
N TYR A 763 10.67 -16.36 -27.04
CA TYR A 763 11.93 -15.77 -27.47
C TYR A 763 13.09 -16.26 -26.59
N SER A 764 14.31 -16.30 -27.15
CA SER A 764 15.49 -16.57 -26.32
C SER A 764 15.83 -15.38 -25.43
N VAL A 765 16.39 -15.64 -24.26
CA VAL A 765 16.78 -14.61 -23.29
C VAL A 765 17.80 -13.64 -23.90
N LYS A 766 18.85 -14.18 -24.55
CA LYS A 766 19.92 -13.39 -25.17
C LYS A 766 19.37 -12.39 -26.19
N TYR A 767 18.37 -12.80 -26.96
CA TYR A 767 17.65 -11.93 -27.89
C TYR A 767 16.79 -10.90 -27.14
N SER A 768 16.00 -11.36 -26.16
CA SER A 768 15.02 -10.55 -25.42
C SER A 768 15.67 -9.42 -24.62
N ILE A 769 16.85 -9.65 -24.01
CA ILE A 769 17.66 -8.61 -23.38
C ILE A 769 18.10 -7.57 -24.43
N ALA A 770 18.57 -7.99 -25.61
CA ALA A 770 18.98 -7.07 -26.67
C ALA A 770 17.80 -6.25 -27.23
N ALA A 771 16.64 -6.88 -27.44
CA ALA A 771 15.42 -6.24 -27.90
C ALA A 771 14.89 -5.21 -26.87
N PHE A 772 14.81 -5.57 -25.59
CA PHE A 772 14.48 -4.65 -24.50
C PHE A 772 15.46 -3.47 -24.43
N VAL A 773 16.77 -3.71 -24.42
CA VAL A 773 17.79 -2.63 -24.34
C VAL A 773 17.72 -1.70 -25.56
N LYS A 774 17.42 -2.24 -26.75
CA LYS A 774 17.19 -1.44 -27.97
C LYS A 774 15.98 -0.51 -27.80
N GLN A 775 14.84 -1.01 -27.32
CA GLN A 775 13.65 -0.17 -27.10
C GLN A 775 13.79 0.80 -25.93
N LEU A 776 14.46 0.41 -24.84
CA LEU A 776 14.75 1.31 -23.72
C LEU A 776 15.62 2.49 -24.16
N LYS A 777 16.68 2.23 -24.97
CA LYS A 777 17.52 3.28 -25.59
C LYS A 777 16.72 4.20 -26.52
N ASN A 778 15.73 3.67 -27.27
CA ASN A 778 14.85 4.44 -28.14
C ASN A 778 13.88 5.34 -27.35
N ILE A 779 13.36 4.85 -26.22
CA ILE A 779 12.42 5.60 -25.37
C ILE A 779 13.17 6.66 -24.55
N GLN A 780 14.26 6.28 -23.88
CA GLN A 780 15.10 7.20 -23.11
C GLN A 780 16.51 6.61 -22.86
N LYS A 781 17.52 7.18 -23.52
CA LYS A 781 18.93 6.84 -23.30
C LYS A 781 19.34 7.07 -21.84
N GLY A 782 20.20 6.20 -21.30
CA GLY A 782 20.84 6.36 -19.99
C GLY A 782 20.05 5.83 -18.77
N LEU A 783 18.89 5.19 -18.95
CA LEU A 783 18.20 4.52 -17.84
C LEU A 783 18.95 3.25 -17.42
N LYS A 784 19.12 3.07 -16.11
CA LYS A 784 19.74 1.87 -15.52
C LYS A 784 18.75 0.71 -15.46
N TRP A 785 19.24 -0.50 -15.70
CA TRP A 785 18.52 -1.76 -15.61
C TRP A 785 19.46 -2.86 -15.11
N ASN A 786 18.88 -3.97 -14.66
CA ASN A 786 19.55 -5.15 -14.10
C ASN A 786 18.78 -6.40 -14.56
N LEU A 787 19.30 -7.59 -14.29
CA LEU A 787 18.69 -8.86 -14.70
C LEU A 787 18.27 -9.70 -13.48
N ALA A 788 17.00 -10.05 -13.42
CA ALA A 788 16.48 -11.13 -12.58
C ALA A 788 16.42 -12.40 -13.45
N TYR A 789 16.92 -13.52 -12.92
CA TYR A 789 17.24 -14.69 -13.74
C TYR A 789 16.88 -16.01 -13.06
N HIS A 790 16.12 -16.85 -13.76
CA HIS A 790 15.67 -18.15 -13.26
C HIS A 790 16.57 -19.25 -13.82
N ALA A 791 17.74 -19.44 -13.20
CA ALA A 791 18.75 -20.43 -13.56
C ALA A 791 18.36 -21.89 -13.19
N TYR A 792 17.10 -22.25 -13.36
CA TYR A 792 16.56 -23.60 -13.15
C TYR A 792 17.32 -24.66 -13.96
N SER A 793 17.22 -25.91 -13.52
CA SER A 793 17.69 -27.08 -14.26
C SER A 793 17.02 -27.20 -15.63
N SER A 794 17.65 -27.98 -16.52
CA SER A 794 17.06 -28.39 -17.80
C SER A 794 17.26 -29.91 -17.95
N PRO A 795 16.18 -30.72 -17.97
CA PRO A 795 14.78 -30.33 -17.72
C PRO A 795 14.56 -29.82 -16.27
N LEU A 796 13.43 -29.15 -16.04
CA LEU A 796 13.11 -28.48 -14.76
C LEU A 796 13.09 -29.43 -13.54
N THR A 797 12.67 -30.68 -13.76
CA THR A 797 12.59 -31.73 -12.73
C THR A 797 13.93 -32.30 -12.28
N TYR A 798 15.05 -32.00 -12.98
CA TYR A 798 16.36 -32.56 -12.62
C TYR A 798 16.98 -31.85 -11.41
N THR A 799 17.04 -32.53 -10.28
CA THR A 799 17.68 -32.00 -9.07
C THR A 799 19.22 -31.99 -9.17
N ASN A 800 19.82 -32.99 -9.81
CA ASN A 800 21.26 -33.03 -10.06
C ASN A 800 21.68 -32.09 -11.21
N PHE A 801 21.58 -30.77 -11.01
CA PHE A 801 21.82 -29.79 -12.08
C PHE A 801 23.23 -29.85 -12.71
N TRP A 802 24.19 -30.48 -12.03
CA TRP A 802 25.58 -30.62 -12.46
C TRP A 802 25.77 -31.67 -13.56
N ASP A 803 24.94 -32.73 -13.58
CA ASP A 803 24.95 -33.76 -14.62
C ASP A 803 24.54 -33.12 -15.96
N GLY A 804 23.46 -32.33 -15.95
CA GLY A 804 23.17 -31.24 -16.89
C GLY A 804 23.30 -31.58 -18.39
N PHE A 805 22.27 -32.23 -18.93
CA PHE A 805 22.14 -32.68 -20.31
C PHE A 805 22.10 -31.52 -21.32
N GLY A 806 22.82 -31.65 -22.45
CA GLY A 806 22.84 -30.64 -23.53
C GLY A 806 23.41 -29.25 -23.17
N ILE A 807 23.92 -29.06 -21.95
CA ILE A 807 24.38 -27.76 -21.42
C ILE A 807 25.90 -27.61 -21.63
N THR A 808 26.30 -26.56 -22.36
CA THR A 808 27.74 -26.28 -22.63
C THR A 808 28.23 -25.02 -21.91
N ASN A 809 29.55 -24.90 -21.76
CA ASN A 809 30.20 -23.70 -21.22
C ASN A 809 30.44 -22.60 -22.27
N ASN A 810 29.82 -22.69 -23.46
CA ASN A 810 29.93 -21.71 -24.54
C ASN A 810 28.71 -20.76 -24.58
N VAL A 811 28.87 -19.57 -25.14
CA VAL A 811 27.81 -18.56 -25.33
C VAL A 811 26.73 -18.96 -26.34
N SER A 812 26.92 -20.09 -27.04
CA SER A 812 25.96 -20.76 -27.92
C SER A 812 25.07 -21.79 -27.21
N THR A 813 25.34 -22.13 -25.94
CA THR A 813 24.55 -23.10 -25.15
C THR A 813 23.03 -22.84 -25.26
N PRO A 814 22.18 -23.87 -25.45
CA PRO A 814 20.74 -23.67 -25.56
C PRO A 814 20.18 -23.07 -24.26
N TYR A 815 20.60 -23.64 -23.11
CA TYR A 815 20.17 -23.25 -21.77
C TYR A 815 21.33 -22.66 -20.93
N ILE A 816 21.00 -21.80 -19.98
CA ILE A 816 21.90 -21.45 -18.86
C ILE A 816 21.27 -21.81 -17.52
N THR A 817 21.88 -22.78 -16.85
CA THR A 817 21.50 -23.26 -15.51
C THR A 817 22.62 -22.92 -14.53
N MET A 818 22.50 -23.35 -13.26
CA MET A 818 23.59 -23.20 -12.29
C MET A 818 24.89 -23.93 -12.69
N LYS A 819 24.85 -24.92 -13.59
CA LYS A 819 26.05 -25.62 -14.12
C LYS A 819 26.98 -24.69 -14.90
N ASN A 820 26.42 -23.83 -15.75
CA ASN A 820 27.16 -22.96 -16.68
C ASN A 820 26.89 -21.46 -16.46
N ILE A 821 26.28 -21.05 -15.34
CA ILE A 821 25.89 -19.66 -15.03
C ILE A 821 27.00 -18.60 -15.23
N LYS A 822 28.27 -19.01 -15.19
CA LYS A 822 29.42 -18.20 -15.61
C LYS A 822 29.23 -17.56 -16.99
N VAL A 823 28.69 -18.31 -17.98
CA VAL A 823 28.43 -17.86 -19.35
C VAL A 823 27.59 -16.58 -19.36
N LEU A 824 26.46 -16.58 -18.65
CA LEU A 824 25.60 -15.40 -18.50
C LEU A 824 26.37 -14.26 -17.85
N THR A 825 27.01 -14.52 -16.70
CA THR A 825 27.66 -13.45 -15.94
C THR A 825 28.83 -12.79 -16.70
N ASN A 826 29.57 -13.57 -17.50
CA ASN A 826 30.63 -13.07 -18.37
C ASN A 826 30.05 -12.30 -19.57
N TYR A 827 28.98 -12.82 -20.20
CA TYR A 827 28.31 -12.14 -21.31
C TYR A 827 27.69 -10.81 -20.89
N ILE A 828 26.96 -10.75 -19.78
CA ILE A 828 26.37 -9.51 -19.27
C ILE A 828 27.48 -8.49 -18.92
N LYS A 829 28.56 -8.93 -18.27
CA LYS A 829 29.72 -8.07 -17.97
C LYS A 829 30.38 -7.54 -19.25
N LYS A 830 30.57 -8.36 -20.29
CA LYS A 830 31.21 -7.99 -21.57
C LYS A 830 30.33 -7.08 -22.43
N THR A 831 29.04 -7.39 -22.55
CA THR A 831 28.12 -6.77 -23.51
C THR A 831 27.40 -5.53 -22.94
N TYR A 832 27.14 -5.48 -21.63
CA TYR A 832 26.40 -4.40 -20.98
C TYR A 832 27.13 -3.73 -19.80
N GLY A 833 28.29 -4.25 -19.40
CA GLY A 833 29.15 -3.68 -18.36
C GLY A 833 28.86 -4.22 -16.96
N SER A 834 29.87 -4.12 -16.07
CA SER A 834 29.82 -4.59 -14.68
C SER A 834 28.77 -3.91 -13.78
N SER A 835 28.22 -2.79 -14.23
CA SER A 835 27.19 -2.01 -13.54
C SER A 835 25.78 -2.60 -13.68
N VAL A 836 25.54 -3.45 -14.69
CA VAL A 836 24.35 -4.30 -14.76
C VAL A 836 24.54 -5.46 -13.78
N ARG A 837 23.69 -5.53 -12.76
CA ARG A 837 23.74 -6.58 -11.73
C ARG A 837 22.81 -7.73 -12.10
N ILE A 838 23.09 -8.91 -11.56
CA ILE A 838 22.24 -10.08 -11.70
C ILE A 838 21.71 -10.44 -10.31
N ILE A 839 20.43 -10.74 -10.19
CA ILE A 839 19.89 -11.51 -9.07
C ILE A 839 19.37 -12.83 -9.61
N LEU A 840 19.67 -13.92 -8.92
CA LEU A 840 18.99 -15.18 -9.12
C LEU A 840 17.74 -15.10 -8.24
N SER A 841 16.58 -14.90 -8.88
CA SER A 841 15.34 -14.44 -8.25
C SER A 841 14.40 -15.55 -7.80
N GLU A 842 14.51 -16.71 -8.42
CA GLU A 842 13.64 -17.86 -8.18
C GLU A 842 14.38 -19.13 -8.60
N GLN A 843 14.75 -19.96 -7.62
CA GLN A 843 15.47 -21.22 -7.80
C GLN A 843 14.82 -22.31 -6.97
N GLY A 844 14.66 -23.50 -7.55
CA GLY A 844 14.12 -24.66 -6.88
C GLY A 844 14.81 -25.93 -7.33
N TYR A 845 14.80 -26.93 -6.45
CA TYR A 845 15.30 -28.28 -6.69
C TYR A 845 14.31 -29.24 -6.01
N SER A 846 13.90 -30.30 -6.70
CA SER A 846 12.84 -31.18 -6.21
C SER A 846 13.38 -32.26 -5.27
N SER A 847 12.73 -32.50 -4.14
CA SER A 847 13.05 -33.65 -3.27
C SER A 847 12.51 -35.00 -3.79
N THR A 848 11.87 -35.04 -4.98
CA THR A 848 11.46 -36.31 -5.63
C THR A 848 12.66 -37.18 -6.01
N TRP A 849 13.85 -36.60 -6.16
CA TRP A 849 15.12 -37.33 -6.34
C TRP A 849 15.83 -37.63 -5.00
N GLY A 850 15.10 -37.57 -3.88
CA GLY A 850 15.63 -37.69 -2.52
C GLY A 850 15.98 -36.34 -1.88
N GLN A 851 15.78 -36.24 -0.57
CA GLN A 851 16.06 -35.00 0.19
C GLN A 851 17.56 -34.65 0.17
N ALA A 852 18.44 -35.65 0.19
CA ALA A 852 19.88 -35.44 0.13
C ALA A 852 20.32 -34.78 -1.19
N ASN A 853 19.68 -35.13 -2.32
CA ASN A 853 19.95 -34.53 -3.63
C ASN A 853 19.48 -33.08 -3.68
N GLN A 854 18.28 -32.78 -3.15
CA GLN A 854 17.79 -31.41 -3.01
C GLN A 854 18.77 -30.56 -2.16
N ALA A 855 19.22 -31.11 -1.03
CA ALA A 855 20.13 -30.45 -0.11
C ALA A 855 21.54 -30.23 -0.72
N ALA A 856 22.06 -31.21 -1.47
CA ALA A 856 23.30 -31.11 -2.23
C ALA A 856 23.24 -30.03 -3.31
N ALA A 857 22.16 -30.01 -4.11
CA ALA A 857 21.92 -29.03 -5.16
C ALA A 857 21.80 -27.61 -4.60
N LEU A 858 21.09 -27.45 -3.48
CA LEU A 858 20.92 -26.16 -2.81
C LEU A 858 22.25 -25.61 -2.27
N ALA A 859 23.07 -26.43 -1.60
CA ALA A 859 24.40 -26.02 -1.15
C ALA A 859 25.32 -25.63 -2.32
N TYR A 860 25.41 -26.48 -3.35
CA TYR A 860 26.33 -26.28 -4.47
C TYR A 860 25.98 -25.06 -5.30
N SER A 861 24.70 -24.91 -5.68
CA SER A 861 24.22 -23.75 -6.43
C SER A 861 24.39 -22.44 -5.65
N TYR A 862 24.07 -22.44 -4.37
CA TYR A 862 24.31 -21.28 -3.51
C TYR A 862 25.79 -20.90 -3.45
N TYR A 863 26.71 -21.87 -3.30
CA TYR A 863 28.14 -21.58 -3.29
C TYR A 863 28.65 -21.04 -4.64
N ILE A 864 28.14 -21.53 -5.78
CA ILE A 864 28.41 -20.94 -7.11
C ILE A 864 27.93 -19.48 -7.14
N ALA A 865 26.70 -19.20 -6.67
CA ALA A 865 26.13 -17.86 -6.64
C ALA A 865 26.92 -16.91 -5.71
N ALA A 866 27.29 -17.35 -4.50
CA ALA A 866 28.14 -16.64 -3.56
C ALA A 866 29.51 -16.30 -4.16
N CYS A 867 30.13 -17.28 -4.84
CA CYS A 867 31.45 -17.14 -5.41
C CYS A 867 31.49 -16.30 -6.71
N ASN A 868 30.36 -16.12 -7.40
CA ASN A 868 30.27 -15.25 -8.57
C ASN A 868 30.24 -13.74 -8.18
N PRO A 869 31.05 -12.87 -8.81
CA PRO A 869 31.10 -11.44 -8.50
C PRO A 869 30.02 -10.58 -9.19
N MET A 870 29.25 -11.11 -10.14
CA MET A 870 28.16 -10.40 -10.86
C MET A 870 26.77 -10.62 -10.25
N ILE A 871 26.59 -11.73 -9.52
CA ILE A 871 25.34 -12.09 -8.84
C ILE A 871 25.29 -11.39 -7.48
N ASP A 872 24.18 -10.72 -7.18
CA ASP A 872 23.96 -9.96 -5.93
C ASP A 872 22.99 -10.64 -4.95
N ALA A 873 22.18 -11.60 -5.40
CA ALA A 873 21.27 -12.41 -4.57
C ALA A 873 21.07 -13.82 -5.17
N PHE A 874 20.69 -14.78 -4.32
CA PHE A 874 20.25 -16.13 -4.65
C PHE A 874 19.00 -16.43 -3.82
N ILE A 875 17.85 -16.53 -4.48
CA ILE A 875 16.53 -16.57 -3.86
C ILE A 875 15.84 -17.88 -4.24
N ILE A 876 15.40 -18.66 -3.26
CA ILE A 876 14.69 -19.92 -3.52
C ILE A 876 13.17 -19.74 -3.63
N ARG A 877 12.54 -20.59 -4.43
CA ARG A 877 11.12 -20.58 -4.84
C ARG A 877 10.13 -20.69 -3.67
N SER A 878 10.44 -21.42 -2.61
CA SER A 878 9.50 -21.55 -1.49
C SER A 878 10.12 -22.05 -0.17
N TYR A 879 9.38 -21.82 0.91
CA TYR A 879 9.60 -22.42 2.22
C TYR A 879 8.95 -23.81 2.31
N ALA A 880 7.64 -23.87 2.07
CA ALA A 880 6.86 -25.11 1.99
C ALA A 880 6.69 -25.57 0.52
N ASP A 881 6.28 -26.82 0.32
CA ASP A 881 5.86 -27.30 -0.99
C ASP A 881 4.53 -26.64 -1.41
N HIS A 882 4.37 -26.34 -2.71
CA HIS A 882 3.10 -25.88 -3.26
C HIS A 882 2.37 -27.05 -3.93
N PRO A 883 1.10 -27.37 -3.58
CA PRO A 883 0.43 -28.59 -4.05
C PRO A 883 0.43 -28.78 -5.57
N VAL A 884 0.19 -27.70 -6.33
CA VAL A 884 0.19 -27.73 -7.80
C VAL A 884 1.60 -28.00 -8.38
N GLU A 885 2.65 -27.60 -7.68
CA GLU A 885 4.04 -27.87 -8.10
C GLU A 885 4.44 -29.31 -7.75
N VAL A 886 4.03 -29.82 -6.58
CA VAL A 886 4.20 -31.24 -6.21
C VAL A 886 3.52 -32.17 -7.22
N ALA A 887 2.30 -31.85 -7.65
CA ALA A 887 1.59 -32.60 -8.69
C ALA A 887 2.30 -32.61 -10.07
N GLN A 888 3.25 -31.69 -10.29
CA GLN A 888 4.12 -31.62 -11.48
C GLN A 888 5.50 -32.25 -11.24
N GLY A 889 5.70 -32.96 -10.12
CA GLY A 889 6.98 -33.56 -9.71
C GLY A 889 7.97 -32.57 -9.08
N LEU A 890 7.53 -31.34 -8.76
CA LEU A 890 8.34 -30.22 -8.28
C LEU A 890 8.12 -29.95 -6.79
N SER A 891 8.48 -30.90 -5.94
CA SER A 891 8.52 -30.79 -4.48
C SER A 891 9.74 -29.92 -4.04
N MET A 892 9.67 -28.63 -4.36
CA MET A 892 10.77 -27.66 -4.27
C MET A 892 10.93 -26.96 -2.91
N GLY A 893 9.93 -27.05 -2.03
CA GLY A 893 9.99 -26.52 -0.68
C GLY A 893 11.03 -27.25 0.18
N ILE A 894 11.48 -26.57 1.23
CA ILE A 894 12.56 -27.03 2.12
C ILE A 894 12.10 -27.41 3.53
N SER A 895 10.97 -26.87 4.00
CA SER A 895 10.43 -27.11 5.35
C SER A 895 10.25 -28.60 5.63
N GLY A 896 10.68 -29.05 6.81
CA GLY A 896 10.68 -30.47 7.21
C GLY A 896 11.76 -31.35 6.56
N LYS A 897 12.50 -30.84 5.56
CA LYS A 897 13.48 -31.63 4.79
C LYS A 897 14.94 -31.32 5.16
N GLU A 898 15.88 -32.20 4.80
CA GLU A 898 17.33 -31.95 4.97
C GLU A 898 17.79 -30.59 4.42
N ALA A 899 17.17 -30.16 3.32
CA ALA A 899 17.47 -28.91 2.65
C ALA A 899 17.23 -27.67 3.54
N PHE A 900 16.31 -27.70 4.51
CA PHE A 900 16.10 -26.59 5.44
C PHE A 900 17.35 -26.33 6.30
N ASN A 901 17.91 -27.38 6.90
CA ASN A 901 19.11 -27.24 7.74
C ASN A 901 20.34 -26.84 6.91
N VAL A 902 20.46 -27.35 5.69
CA VAL A 902 21.48 -26.86 4.74
C VAL A 902 21.29 -25.37 4.47
N PHE A 903 20.11 -24.96 4.03
CA PHE A 903 19.82 -23.57 3.68
C PHE A 903 20.07 -22.62 4.86
N LYS A 904 19.61 -23.00 6.05
CA LYS A 904 19.77 -22.24 7.30
C LYS A 904 21.24 -22.03 7.67
N TYR A 905 22.11 -23.02 7.47
CA TYR A 905 23.48 -23.00 8.01
C TYR A 905 24.63 -22.92 6.99
N MET A 906 24.38 -23.12 5.69
CA MET A 906 25.43 -23.19 4.64
C MET A 906 26.34 -21.95 4.54
N ASP A 907 25.85 -20.76 4.94
CA ASP A 907 26.58 -19.49 4.98
C ASP A 907 26.98 -19.03 6.39
N THR A 908 26.96 -19.94 7.37
CA THR A 908 27.32 -19.68 8.77
C THR A 908 28.60 -20.41 9.18
N SER A 909 29.12 -20.18 10.39
CA SER A 909 30.22 -20.99 10.95
C SER A 909 29.90 -22.50 10.99
N LYS A 910 28.63 -22.89 11.02
CA LYS A 910 28.16 -24.28 10.97
C LYS A 910 28.16 -24.89 9.55
N SER A 911 28.49 -24.11 8.51
CA SER A 911 28.50 -24.50 7.08
C SER A 911 29.06 -25.90 6.83
N THR A 912 30.28 -26.19 7.30
CA THR A 912 30.93 -27.49 7.09
C THR A 912 30.16 -28.66 7.72
N LYS A 913 29.55 -28.48 8.90
CA LYS A 913 28.76 -29.54 9.57
C LYS A 913 27.58 -29.97 8.69
N TYR A 914 26.90 -29.03 8.05
CA TYR A 914 25.70 -29.31 7.28
C TYR A 914 25.96 -29.64 5.82
N THR A 915 27.07 -29.18 5.21
CA THR A 915 27.32 -29.41 3.77
C THR A 915 28.51 -30.30 3.42
N LYS A 916 29.32 -30.80 4.37
CA LYS A 916 30.43 -31.71 4.04
C LYS A 916 29.95 -33.05 3.47
N LYS A 917 28.84 -33.61 3.96
CA LYS A 917 28.39 -34.97 3.59
C LYS A 917 28.07 -35.14 2.09
N TYR A 918 27.52 -34.12 1.44
CA TYR A 918 27.14 -34.19 0.01
C TYR A 918 28.32 -34.14 -0.97
N LEU A 919 29.55 -33.90 -0.51
CA LEU A 919 30.72 -33.78 -1.38
C LEU A 919 30.99 -35.05 -2.21
N GLY A 920 30.68 -36.24 -1.65
CA GLY A 920 30.74 -37.52 -2.39
C GLY A 920 29.75 -37.58 -3.55
N MET A 921 28.49 -37.17 -3.32
CA MET A 921 27.44 -37.10 -4.35
C MET A 921 27.77 -36.13 -5.50
N LEU A 922 28.66 -35.17 -5.25
CA LEU A 922 29.14 -34.19 -6.22
C LEU A 922 30.49 -34.59 -6.88
N GLY A 923 30.95 -35.83 -6.68
CA GLY A 923 32.22 -36.34 -7.21
C GLY A 923 33.47 -35.59 -6.71
N ALA A 924 33.39 -34.92 -5.55
CA ALA A 924 34.33 -33.87 -5.20
C ALA A 924 34.99 -34.08 -3.82
N LYS A 925 36.33 -34.13 -3.77
CA LYS A 925 37.06 -34.17 -2.48
C LYS A 925 37.00 -32.85 -1.68
N SER A 926 36.60 -31.72 -2.30
CA SER A 926 36.34 -30.45 -1.59
C SER A 926 35.59 -29.42 -2.44
N TRP A 927 34.88 -28.49 -1.78
CA TRP A 927 34.22 -27.34 -2.43
C TRP A 927 35.17 -26.47 -3.27
N LYS A 928 36.45 -26.38 -2.92
CA LYS A 928 37.46 -25.61 -3.69
C LYS A 928 37.70 -26.19 -5.09
N LYS A 929 37.49 -27.49 -5.30
CA LYS A 929 37.66 -28.15 -6.62
C LYS A 929 36.47 -27.88 -7.56
N ILE A 930 35.24 -27.84 -7.04
CA ILE A 930 34.01 -27.69 -7.83
C ILE A 930 33.40 -26.28 -7.84
N VAL A 931 33.72 -25.41 -6.87
CA VAL A 931 33.24 -24.02 -6.81
C VAL A 931 34.41 -23.03 -7.00
N PRO A 932 34.59 -22.49 -8.22
CA PRO A 932 35.70 -21.57 -8.51
C PRO A 932 35.64 -20.28 -7.69
N GLY A 933 36.69 -20.02 -6.90
CA GLY A 933 36.78 -18.86 -6.00
C GLY A 933 36.16 -19.07 -4.62
N TYR A 934 35.87 -20.32 -4.22
CA TYR A 934 35.45 -20.70 -2.88
C TYR A 934 36.58 -20.55 -1.86
N LYS A 935 36.23 -19.95 -0.71
CA LYS A 935 37.00 -19.95 0.55
C LYS A 935 35.97 -19.95 1.69
N SER A 936 36.16 -20.73 2.76
CA SER A 936 35.17 -20.80 3.85
C SER A 936 34.88 -19.41 4.46
N SER A 937 35.93 -18.62 4.73
CA SER A 937 35.80 -17.22 5.20
C SER A 937 35.04 -16.28 4.26
N ARG A 938 34.97 -16.58 2.95
CA ARG A 938 34.17 -15.82 1.98
C ARG A 938 32.69 -16.21 2.02
N ILE A 939 32.40 -17.45 2.39
CA ILE A 939 31.04 -17.97 2.56
C ILE A 939 30.43 -17.42 3.85
N THR A 940 31.20 -17.37 4.95
CA THR A 940 30.72 -16.92 6.26
C THR A 940 30.77 -15.40 6.46
N GLY A 941 31.83 -14.74 6.00
CA GLY A 941 32.01 -13.28 6.09
C GLY A 941 31.53 -12.54 4.84
N MET A 942 30.36 -12.89 4.31
CA MET A 942 30.02 -12.55 2.92
C MET A 942 29.86 -11.03 2.67
N TYR A 943 30.25 -10.63 1.46
CA TYR A 943 30.39 -9.28 0.90
C TYR A 943 31.72 -8.52 1.13
N ARG A 944 31.87 -7.44 0.37
CA ARG A 944 33.12 -6.72 0.09
C ARG A 944 33.41 -5.69 1.19
N LYS A 945 34.68 -5.29 1.36
CA LYS A 945 34.98 -3.92 1.85
C LYS A 945 34.23 -2.94 0.93
N THR A 946 33.42 -2.06 1.51
CA THR A 946 32.36 -1.28 0.84
C THR A 946 32.85 0.02 0.22
#